data_AF-A0A5C6AJQ6-F1
#
_entry.id   AF-A0A5C6AJQ6-F1
#
_cell.length_a   1.000
_cell.length_b   1.000
_cell.length_c   1.000
_cell.angle_alpha   90.00
_cell.angle_beta   90.00
_cell.angle_gamma   90.00
#
_symmetry.space_group_name_H-M   'P 1'
#
loop_
_entity.id
_entity.type
_entity.pdbx_description
1 polymer ?
#
loop_
_entity_poly.entity_id
_entity_poly.type
_entity_poly.pdbx_seq_one_letter_code
_entity_poly.pdbx_strand_id
1 'polypeptide(L)'
;MDRQFRDFSCVLLAAVTALTGCAPTQPFYFMEDGDLSHYVDVATQIEYPDVEEPSLDEVTSAQAPLTVRNSENYEVWDLSLEEATRITLTNSQVMRQLGAVVQEQAPETISRNLINSAAVATTYDPALVESSTGTAFGSQFNGTGVEAALSAFDAQLDSSVSWQKNDRPVNVGGFATGFQSRAFQQDAANFNMGVSKTSAVGTQFAFRNNTTYDANNNLIVQGAPAFSQWGTNFETFISQPLLQGAGAQYNRIAGPFGFEQFAANGVNPFDGVVLARIRTDQSLADFEGAARNLMRDVEQSYWTLYFTYRDLEARKIGRDSALQTWKTVAALARQGARGGSADREAQARAQYFQFKAQVEQGLSSLYSSENRLRYIMGLAHTDGRLIRPADEPTTAQVAFDWTSVHGEALGRRVEVRKQKWEIKRRELELIAARNHLLPRLDAFGTYRWLGGGDDLFGDDQGVDSPFSPGVGAFNVLTDGNFQEWEMGLRFSLPIGFRQQLSTVRHHQLLLARERALLQDLELEVSHQLGDSIRDLDLNYSLTETNFNRREAAQREVEAVETSYKANRVTLDLLLDAQRRRSDAETAYYRSLVDYNLAITDVHFRKGSLLDYNGVYLAEGPWPGKAYFDAMRRARQRDASVYLDYGYTRPNVISRGPHVQEMGSVGMPGDMYEGEVFEGTPTPAMAPSEGEILQPMPMDDSYGAAAPAGAAGQLFAAPGSESMIAGVATGYESTTNNAFPQRELPPLANRVQLASAQTAGGGSGVVRAYGDAGDTYERQADHTADRPAAAAAVGAGGQR
;
A
#
# COMPACT_ATOMS: atom_id res chain seq x y z
N MET A 1 53.92 46.90 -24.71
CA MET A 1 53.62 46.78 -23.27
C MET A 1 54.91 46.39 -22.58
N ASP A 2 55.47 47.30 -21.78
CA ASP A 2 56.79 47.18 -21.17
C ASP A 2 56.86 46.07 -20.12
N ARG A 3 58.02 45.40 -20.04
CA ARG A 3 58.32 44.33 -19.08
C ARG A 3 58.05 44.73 -17.63
N GLN A 4 58.30 46.00 -17.29
CA GLN A 4 58.03 46.55 -15.95
C GLN A 4 56.54 46.61 -15.62
N PHE A 5 55.67 46.82 -16.60
CA PHE A 5 54.22 46.82 -16.39
C PHE A 5 53.70 45.41 -16.14
N ARG A 6 54.34 44.39 -16.73
CA ARG A 6 53.97 42.97 -16.52
C ARG A 6 54.36 42.48 -15.14
N ASP A 7 55.54 42.84 -14.64
CA ASP A 7 55.97 42.47 -13.29
C ASP A 7 55.14 43.20 -12.22
N PHE A 8 54.81 44.47 -12.44
CA PHE A 8 53.92 45.21 -11.55
C PHE A 8 52.49 44.65 -11.56
N SER A 9 51.98 44.28 -12.74
CA SER A 9 50.66 43.64 -12.87
C SER A 9 50.63 42.27 -12.21
N CYS A 10 51.68 41.46 -12.35
CA CYS A 10 51.79 40.14 -11.71
C CYS A 10 51.89 40.24 -10.18
N VAL A 11 52.66 41.19 -9.66
CA VAL A 11 52.77 41.43 -8.20
C VAL A 11 51.46 41.96 -7.65
N LEU A 12 50.77 42.84 -8.38
CA LEU A 12 49.46 43.36 -7.98
C LEU A 12 48.37 42.27 -8.05
N LEU A 13 48.41 41.38 -9.05
CA LEU A 13 47.51 40.22 -9.13
C LEU A 13 47.78 39.21 -8.02
N ALA A 14 49.05 38.93 -7.70
CA ALA A 14 49.43 38.07 -6.59
C ALA A 14 49.05 38.67 -5.21
N ALA A 15 49.12 39.99 -5.07
CA ALA A 15 48.67 40.70 -3.87
C ALA A 15 47.15 40.69 -3.74
N VAL A 16 46.41 40.86 -4.85
CA VAL A 16 44.94 40.82 -4.85
C VAL A 16 44.43 39.40 -4.61
N THR A 17 45.06 38.35 -5.15
CA THR A 17 44.69 36.96 -4.85
C THR A 17 45.05 36.53 -3.42
N ALA A 18 46.13 37.07 -2.84
CA ALA A 18 46.47 36.85 -1.43
C ALA A 18 45.54 37.60 -0.46
N LEU A 19 45.07 38.81 -0.82
CA LEU A 19 44.15 39.61 0.00
C LEU A 19 42.67 39.21 -0.17
N THR A 20 42.32 38.49 -1.24
CA THR A 20 40.99 37.89 -1.44
C THR A 20 40.95 36.40 -1.12
N GLY A 21 42.01 35.87 -0.49
CA GLY A 21 41.97 34.56 0.12
C GLY A 21 40.81 34.51 1.11
N CYS A 22 39.86 33.59 0.87
CA CYS A 22 38.67 33.39 1.67
C CYS A 22 39.04 33.06 3.13
N ALA A 23 39.26 34.09 3.94
CA ALA A 23 39.03 33.98 5.37
C ALA A 23 37.51 33.84 5.52
N PRO A 24 37.00 32.74 6.10
CA PRO A 24 35.57 32.61 6.36
C PRO A 24 35.17 33.78 7.24
N THR A 25 34.46 34.76 6.68
CA THR A 25 33.87 35.84 7.45
C THR A 25 32.82 35.20 8.33
N GLN A 26 33.14 35.02 9.62
CA GLN A 26 32.12 34.69 10.59
C GLN A 26 31.10 35.84 10.60
N PRO A 27 29.80 35.57 10.40
CA PRO A 27 28.78 36.60 10.51
C PRO A 27 28.87 37.23 11.92
N PHE A 28 28.98 38.56 11.97
CA PHE A 28 28.99 39.32 13.21
C PHE A 28 27.55 39.51 13.69
N TYR A 29 27.21 38.93 14.84
CA TYR A 29 25.88 39.04 15.44
C TYR A 29 25.86 40.19 16.46
N PHE A 30 24.87 41.08 16.35
CA PHE A 30 24.81 42.31 17.17
C PHE A 30 24.57 42.09 18.67
N MET A 31 24.10 40.90 19.07
CA MET A 31 23.87 40.52 20.47
C MET A 31 24.35 39.09 20.72
N GLU A 32 25.65 38.86 20.57
CA GLU A 32 26.29 37.60 20.95
C GLU A 32 26.57 37.64 22.46
N ASP A 33 25.90 36.79 23.24
CA ASP A 33 26.09 36.66 24.68
C ASP A 33 27.32 35.81 25.05
N GLY A 34 27.96 35.19 24.05
CA GLY A 34 29.10 34.29 24.20
C GLY A 34 28.72 32.91 24.72
N ASP A 35 27.43 32.61 24.88
CA ASP A 35 26.93 31.34 25.39
C ASP A 35 26.45 30.44 24.23
N LEU A 36 27.41 29.72 23.64
CA LEU A 36 27.16 28.72 22.61
C LEU A 36 26.53 27.43 23.17
N SER A 37 26.23 27.34 24.47
CA SER A 37 25.57 26.17 25.07
C SER A 37 24.17 25.92 24.52
N HIS A 38 23.51 26.93 23.95
CA HIS A 38 22.25 26.79 23.24
C HIS A 38 22.31 25.89 21.98
N TYR A 39 23.51 25.59 21.46
CA TYR A 39 23.70 24.69 20.30
C TYR A 39 24.47 23.40 20.65
N VAL A 40 25.22 23.40 21.75
CA VAL A 40 25.85 22.19 22.29
C VAL A 40 24.73 21.37 22.96
N ASP A 41 24.58 20.12 22.55
CA ASP A 41 23.54 19.18 23.01
C ASP A 41 22.11 19.38 22.46
N VAL A 42 21.78 20.44 21.70
CA VAL A 42 20.42 20.62 21.10
C VAL A 42 20.25 19.85 19.79
N ALA A 43 21.30 19.76 18.95
CA ALA A 43 21.22 19.05 17.67
C ALA A 43 20.95 17.53 17.80
N THR A 44 21.17 16.95 18.98
CA THR A 44 20.93 15.53 19.29
C THR A 44 19.79 15.32 20.30
N GLN A 45 19.07 16.38 20.69
CA GLN A 45 17.89 16.23 21.53
C GLN A 45 16.78 15.53 20.74
N ILE A 46 16.10 14.59 21.40
CA ILE A 46 14.91 13.95 20.84
C ILE A 46 13.79 14.98 20.91
N GLU A 47 13.52 15.64 19.79
CA GLU A 47 12.37 16.52 19.64
C GLU A 47 11.13 15.70 19.27
N TYR A 48 10.00 16.02 19.90
CA TYR A 48 8.71 15.48 19.51
C TYR A 48 8.08 16.40 18.47
N PRO A 49 7.48 15.85 17.40
CA PRO A 49 6.83 16.65 16.38
C PRO A 49 5.59 17.35 16.95
N ASP A 50 5.38 18.61 16.55
CA ASP A 50 4.20 19.39 16.91
C ASP A 50 3.05 19.05 15.96
N VAL A 51 2.27 18.02 16.31
CA VAL A 51 1.13 17.52 15.52
C VAL A 51 -0.13 17.59 16.37
N GLU A 52 -1.06 18.46 15.97
CA GLU A 52 -2.37 18.60 16.60
C GLU A 52 -3.37 17.58 16.03
N GLU A 53 -3.23 16.30 16.40
CA GLU A 53 -4.19 15.25 16.03
C GLU A 53 -4.91 14.71 17.28
N PRO A 54 -6.26 14.68 17.31
CA PRO A 54 -6.99 14.13 18.44
C PRO A 54 -6.70 12.63 18.58
N SER A 55 -6.42 12.20 19.80
CA SER A 55 -6.37 10.77 20.11
C SER A 55 -7.74 10.13 19.92
N LEU A 56 -7.78 8.90 19.41
CA LEU A 56 -9.00 8.12 19.29
C LEU A 56 -9.72 7.99 20.65
N ASP A 57 -11.04 8.16 20.68
CA ASP A 57 -11.85 8.10 21.90
C ASP A 57 -11.59 6.80 22.68
N GLU A 58 -11.55 5.66 21.98
CA GLU A 58 -11.24 4.32 22.52
C GLU A 58 -9.89 4.25 23.27
N VAL A 59 -8.89 5.04 22.85
CA VAL A 59 -7.59 5.09 23.53
C VAL A 59 -7.69 5.92 24.81
N THR A 60 -8.46 7.00 24.80
CA THR A 60 -8.65 7.87 25.98
C THR A 60 -9.57 7.26 27.03
N SER A 61 -10.55 6.46 26.62
CA SER A 61 -11.51 5.78 27.49
C SER A 61 -11.05 4.40 27.94
N ALA A 62 -9.84 3.97 27.57
CA ALA A 62 -9.30 2.66 27.92
C ALA A 62 -9.17 2.51 29.45
N GLN A 63 -9.82 1.48 29.99
CA GLN A 63 -9.75 1.13 31.40
C GLN A 63 -8.56 0.21 31.70
N ALA A 64 -8.30 -0.01 32.99
CA ALA A 64 -7.25 -0.93 33.43
C ALA A 64 -7.52 -2.36 32.92
N PRO A 65 -6.48 -3.11 32.51
CA PRO A 65 -6.63 -4.43 31.92
C PRO A 65 -7.26 -5.43 32.90
N LEU A 66 -8.10 -6.32 32.37
CA LEU A 66 -8.57 -7.49 33.13
C LEU A 66 -7.38 -8.42 33.40
N THR A 67 -7.21 -8.79 34.66
CA THR A 67 -6.14 -9.70 35.09
C THR A 67 -6.74 -10.84 35.90
N VAL A 68 -6.01 -11.94 36.06
CA VAL A 68 -6.46 -13.08 36.89
C VAL A 68 -6.84 -12.63 38.32
N ARG A 69 -6.19 -11.59 38.83
CA ARG A 69 -6.46 -11.00 40.16
C ARG A 69 -7.67 -10.05 40.18
N ASN A 70 -8.04 -9.48 39.05
CA ASN A 70 -9.15 -8.53 38.89
C ASN A 70 -10.20 -9.13 37.93
N SER A 71 -10.81 -10.24 38.33
CA SER A 71 -11.71 -11.05 37.49
C SER A 71 -13.18 -10.98 37.93
N GLU A 72 -13.54 -10.03 38.81
CA GLU A 72 -14.89 -9.93 39.39
C GLU A 72 -15.69 -8.72 38.88
N ASN A 73 -15.05 -7.75 38.23
CA ASN A 73 -15.66 -6.49 37.78
C ASN A 73 -15.72 -6.40 36.24
N TYR A 74 -16.54 -7.23 35.59
CA TYR A 74 -16.84 -7.08 34.16
C TYR A 74 -18.28 -7.46 33.82
N GLU A 75 -18.83 -6.82 32.80
CA GLU A 75 -20.11 -7.18 32.18
C GLU A 75 -19.87 -8.10 30.98
N VAL A 76 -20.59 -9.22 30.85
CA VAL A 76 -20.45 -10.09 29.68
C VAL A 76 -21.21 -9.49 28.50
N TRP A 77 -20.54 -9.36 27.36
CA TRP A 77 -21.15 -8.92 26.10
C TRP A 77 -21.19 -10.10 25.13
N ASP A 78 -22.39 -10.62 24.87
CA ASP A 78 -22.61 -11.65 23.87
C ASP A 78 -22.59 -11.02 22.47
N LEU A 79 -21.63 -11.42 21.64
CA LEU A 79 -21.33 -10.85 20.32
C LEU A 79 -21.47 -11.94 19.25
N SER A 80 -22.24 -11.68 18.19
CA SER A 80 -22.29 -12.56 17.02
C SER A 80 -21.18 -12.24 16.01
N LEU A 81 -20.89 -13.18 15.11
CA LEU A 81 -19.90 -13.02 14.05
C LEU A 81 -20.28 -11.87 13.11
N GLU A 82 -21.57 -11.76 12.74
CA GLU A 82 -22.08 -10.66 11.91
C GLU A 82 -21.92 -9.29 12.59
N GLU A 83 -22.13 -9.23 13.90
CA GLU A 83 -21.90 -7.99 14.65
C GLU A 83 -20.41 -7.67 14.73
N ALA A 84 -19.54 -8.67 14.88
CA ALA A 84 -18.09 -8.50 14.87
C ALA A 84 -17.58 -7.97 13.52
N THR A 85 -18.09 -8.49 12.38
CA THR A 85 -17.73 -8.00 11.05
C THR A 85 -18.23 -6.57 10.85
N ARG A 86 -19.47 -6.26 11.24
CA ARG A 86 -20.05 -4.90 11.16
C ARG A 86 -19.23 -3.88 11.94
N ILE A 87 -18.88 -4.18 13.19
CA ILE A 87 -18.10 -3.27 14.04
C ILE A 87 -16.70 -3.07 13.45
N THR A 88 -16.07 -4.16 12.98
CA THR A 88 -14.75 -4.08 12.33
C THR A 88 -14.79 -3.16 11.13
N LEU A 89 -15.75 -3.32 10.22
CA LEU A 89 -15.86 -2.50 9.01
C LEU A 89 -16.19 -1.02 9.33
N THR A 90 -16.90 -0.74 10.41
CA THR A 90 -17.26 0.63 10.83
C THR A 90 -16.06 1.38 11.42
N ASN A 91 -15.23 0.68 12.21
CA ASN A 91 -14.13 1.30 12.96
C ASN A 91 -12.77 1.23 12.24
N SER A 92 -12.64 0.39 11.20
CA SER A 92 -11.36 0.11 10.55
C SER A 92 -11.12 0.96 9.30
N GLN A 93 -10.43 2.09 9.45
CA GLN A 93 -9.91 2.85 8.30
C GLN A 93 -8.59 2.30 7.75
N VAL A 94 -7.82 1.63 8.61
CA VAL A 94 -6.55 0.96 8.32
C VAL A 94 -6.79 -0.55 8.41
N MET A 95 -6.50 -1.29 7.33
CA MET A 95 -6.72 -2.74 7.28
C MET A 95 -5.66 -3.45 8.14
N ARG A 96 -5.99 -3.64 9.42
CA ARG A 96 -5.14 -4.33 10.40
C ARG A 96 -4.99 -5.79 9.99
N GLN A 97 -3.76 -6.29 9.92
CA GLN A 97 -3.48 -7.70 9.66
C GLN A 97 -2.90 -8.33 10.90
N LEU A 98 -3.42 -9.48 11.32
CA LEU A 98 -2.76 -10.26 12.35
C LEU A 98 -1.56 -10.96 11.73
N GLY A 99 -0.36 -10.56 12.13
CA GLY A 99 0.86 -11.27 11.73
C GLY A 99 0.78 -12.77 12.05
N ALA A 100 1.58 -13.58 11.34
CA ALA A 100 1.72 -15.00 11.65
C ALA A 100 2.03 -15.16 13.15
N VAL A 101 1.38 -16.14 13.78
CA VAL A 101 1.37 -16.41 15.23
C VAL A 101 2.80 -16.68 15.73
N VAL A 102 3.58 -15.62 15.90
CA VAL A 102 4.76 -15.62 16.74
C VAL A 102 4.30 -15.03 18.05
N GLN A 103 4.53 -15.80 19.10
CA GLN A 103 4.06 -15.69 20.46
C GLN A 103 4.58 -14.45 21.20
N GLU A 104 4.36 -13.26 20.63
CA GLU A 104 4.52 -11.98 21.31
C GLU A 104 3.12 -11.46 21.64
N GLN A 105 2.87 -11.22 22.93
CA GLN A 105 1.54 -11.02 23.51
C GLN A 105 0.90 -9.67 23.15
N ALA A 106 1.53 -8.88 22.27
CA ALA A 106 1.03 -7.60 21.78
C ALA A 106 1.05 -7.54 20.25
N PRO A 107 -0.04 -7.09 19.60
CA PRO A 107 -0.08 -6.97 18.14
C PRO A 107 0.76 -5.77 17.66
N GLU A 108 2.01 -6.02 17.25
CA GLU A 108 2.91 -5.01 16.67
C GLU A 108 2.76 -4.88 15.15
N THR A 109 1.51 -4.83 14.67
CA THR A 109 1.22 -4.95 13.22
C THR A 109 1.45 -3.65 12.47
N ILE A 110 1.21 -2.50 13.11
CA ILE A 110 1.39 -1.18 12.52
C ILE A 110 2.79 -0.64 12.84
N SER A 111 3.23 -0.76 14.10
CA SER A 111 4.53 -0.23 14.56
C SER A 111 5.75 -0.84 13.84
N ARG A 112 5.71 -2.13 13.47
CA ARG A 112 6.78 -2.75 12.65
C ARG A 112 6.72 -2.32 11.20
N ASN A 113 5.51 -2.14 10.66
CA ASN A 113 5.30 -1.81 9.25
C ASN A 113 5.43 -0.31 8.96
N LEU A 114 5.40 0.58 9.96
CA LEU A 114 5.69 2.01 9.77
C LEU A 114 7.13 2.29 9.31
N ILE A 115 8.06 1.36 9.55
CA ILE A 115 9.43 1.43 9.01
C ILE A 115 9.44 1.18 7.49
N ASN A 116 8.42 0.49 6.97
CA ASN A 116 8.17 0.24 5.55
C ASN A 116 6.68 0.48 5.23
N SER A 117 6.28 1.76 5.17
CA SER A 117 4.88 2.21 5.05
C SER A 117 4.08 1.56 3.91
N ALA A 118 4.77 1.00 2.90
CA ALA A 118 4.18 0.31 1.76
C ALA A 118 3.41 -0.99 2.11
N ALA A 119 3.50 -1.47 3.35
CA ALA A 119 2.86 -2.70 3.80
C ALA A 119 1.48 -2.49 4.48
N VAL A 120 1.08 -1.25 4.78
CA VAL A 120 -0.17 -0.97 5.48
C VAL A 120 -1.24 -0.48 4.50
N ALA A 121 -2.26 -1.31 4.26
CA ALA A 121 -3.37 -0.96 3.37
C ALA A 121 -4.41 -0.10 4.11
N THR A 122 -4.90 0.95 3.44
CA THR A 122 -5.90 1.86 4.00
C THR A 122 -7.06 2.10 3.02
N THR A 123 -8.18 2.60 3.55
CA THR A 123 -9.31 3.07 2.74
C THR A 123 -8.95 4.26 1.83
N TYR A 124 -7.86 4.97 2.10
CA TYR A 124 -7.41 6.13 1.32
C TYR A 124 -6.52 5.75 0.13
N ASP A 125 -5.93 4.55 0.10
CA ASP A 125 -4.93 4.17 -0.90
C ASP A 125 -5.43 4.29 -2.34
N PRO A 126 -6.65 3.84 -2.70
CA PRO A 126 -7.15 4.02 -4.07
C PRO A 126 -7.26 5.50 -4.46
N ALA A 127 -7.73 6.35 -3.56
CA ALA A 127 -7.86 7.80 -3.79
C ALA A 127 -6.50 8.50 -3.89
N LEU A 128 -5.51 8.07 -3.11
CA LEU A 128 -4.14 8.59 -3.17
C LEU A 128 -3.46 8.21 -4.50
N VAL A 129 -3.68 7.01 -5.01
CA VAL A 129 -3.18 6.59 -6.33
C VAL A 129 -3.86 7.39 -7.44
N GLU A 130 -5.17 7.59 -7.36
CA GLU A 130 -5.94 8.33 -8.37
C GLU A 130 -5.58 9.83 -8.42
N SER A 131 -5.30 10.44 -7.28
CA SER A 131 -4.95 11.86 -7.14
C SER A 131 -3.45 12.15 -7.25
N SER A 132 -2.61 11.12 -7.40
CA SER A 132 -1.16 11.29 -7.47
C SER A 132 -0.74 12.10 -8.69
N THR A 133 0.15 13.07 -8.50
CA THR A 133 0.62 13.97 -9.56
C THR A 133 1.84 13.44 -10.32
N GLY A 134 2.39 12.29 -9.91
CA GLY A 134 3.65 11.74 -10.45
C GLY A 134 4.92 12.51 -10.07
N THR A 135 4.80 13.63 -9.36
CA THR A 135 5.91 14.44 -8.85
C THR A 135 6.15 14.28 -7.35
N ALA A 136 5.40 13.38 -6.70
CA ALA A 136 5.50 13.12 -5.27
C ALA A 136 6.79 12.34 -4.95
N PHE A 137 7.91 13.06 -4.80
CA PHE A 137 9.17 12.48 -4.36
C PHE A 137 9.06 11.96 -2.92
N GLY A 138 9.43 10.70 -2.69
CA GLY A 138 9.39 10.07 -1.37
C GLY A 138 8.03 9.49 -0.96
N SER A 139 6.98 9.63 -1.79
CA SER A 139 5.70 8.96 -1.56
C SER A 139 5.70 7.53 -2.11
N GLN A 140 5.11 6.60 -1.36
CA GLN A 140 4.91 5.22 -1.80
C GLN A 140 3.94 5.10 -2.98
N PHE A 141 3.08 6.09 -3.19
CA PHE A 141 2.08 6.13 -4.26
C PHE A 141 2.64 6.80 -5.53
N ASN A 142 3.83 6.38 -5.96
CA ASN A 142 4.59 7.01 -7.04
C ASN A 142 3.92 6.81 -8.43
N GLY A 143 3.98 7.87 -9.26
CA GLY A 143 3.57 7.99 -10.66
C GLY A 143 2.20 8.66 -10.84
N THR A 144 1.71 8.78 -12.07
CA THR A 144 0.57 9.67 -12.37
C THR A 144 -0.77 8.98 -12.15
N GLY A 145 -1.66 9.69 -11.46
CA GLY A 145 -3.08 9.39 -11.36
C GLY A 145 -3.85 9.84 -12.60
N VAL A 146 -5.13 9.50 -12.68
CA VAL A 146 -5.94 9.68 -13.91
C VAL A 146 -6.11 11.15 -14.26
N GLU A 147 -6.45 12.00 -13.27
CA GLU A 147 -6.62 13.44 -13.48
C GLU A 147 -5.29 14.13 -13.80
N ALA A 148 -4.19 13.72 -13.16
CA ALA A 148 -2.86 14.21 -13.50
C ALA A 148 -2.47 13.86 -14.94
N ALA A 149 -2.74 12.63 -15.39
CA ALA A 149 -2.49 12.22 -16.77
C ALA A 149 -3.39 12.97 -17.78
N LEU A 150 -4.62 13.33 -17.38
CA LEU A 150 -5.52 14.15 -18.21
C LEU A 150 -5.05 15.61 -18.31
N SER A 151 -4.44 16.16 -17.25
CA SER A 151 -3.93 17.54 -17.24
C SER A 151 -2.86 17.80 -18.32
N ALA A 152 -2.18 16.76 -18.80
CA ALA A 152 -1.26 16.86 -19.93
C ALA A 152 -1.93 17.32 -21.25
N PHE A 153 -3.27 17.29 -21.32
CA PHE A 153 -4.08 17.75 -22.45
C PHE A 153 -4.84 19.06 -22.17
N ASP A 154 -4.66 19.65 -20.99
CA ASP A 154 -5.27 20.93 -20.63
C ASP A 154 -4.63 22.10 -21.37
N ALA A 155 -5.34 23.22 -21.43
CA ALA A 155 -4.81 24.45 -21.99
C ALA A 155 -3.92 25.14 -20.95
N GLN A 156 -2.69 25.48 -21.35
CA GLN A 156 -1.73 26.23 -20.53
C GLN A 156 -1.72 27.69 -20.97
N LEU A 157 -1.92 28.61 -20.03
CA LEU A 157 -1.73 30.04 -20.23
C LEU A 157 -0.37 30.45 -19.67
N ASP A 158 0.53 30.82 -20.56
CA ASP A 158 1.86 31.31 -20.23
C ASP A 158 1.87 32.83 -20.38
N SER A 159 2.35 33.55 -19.36
CA SER A 159 2.63 34.98 -19.48
C SER A 159 3.97 35.31 -18.83
N SER A 160 4.80 36.05 -19.55
CA SER A 160 6.09 36.50 -19.05
C SER A 160 6.32 37.96 -19.43
N VAL A 161 6.92 38.69 -18.50
CA VAL A 161 7.35 40.08 -18.72
C VAL A 161 8.81 40.16 -18.33
N SER A 162 9.65 40.63 -19.23
CA SER A 162 11.06 40.87 -18.95
C SER A 162 11.39 42.31 -19.31
N TRP A 163 12.12 42.99 -18.43
CA TRP A 163 12.64 44.33 -18.65
C TRP A 163 14.15 44.28 -18.48
N GLN A 164 14.87 44.83 -19.43
CA GLN A 164 16.33 44.80 -19.48
C GLN A 164 16.84 46.21 -19.74
N LYS A 165 17.83 46.62 -18.96
CA LYS A 165 18.61 47.82 -19.21
C LYS A 165 20.03 47.40 -19.52
N ASN A 166 20.42 47.57 -20.78
CA ASN A 166 21.72 47.19 -21.30
C ASN A 166 22.57 48.45 -21.47
N ASP A 167 23.65 48.55 -20.70
CA ASP A 167 24.70 49.56 -20.89
C ASP A 167 26.03 48.83 -21.08
N ARG A 168 26.51 48.79 -22.32
CA ARG A 168 27.75 48.09 -22.66
C ARG A 168 28.65 48.89 -23.59
N PRO A 169 29.96 48.92 -23.33
CA PRO A 169 30.91 49.47 -24.29
C PRO A 169 30.98 48.56 -25.51
N VAL A 170 30.90 49.14 -26.70
CA VAL A 170 31.01 48.44 -27.98
C VAL A 170 32.24 48.95 -28.72
N ASN A 171 33.07 48.03 -29.19
CA ASN A 171 34.31 48.35 -29.90
C ASN A 171 34.01 48.66 -31.38
N VAL A 172 33.54 49.89 -31.63
CA VAL A 172 33.24 50.39 -32.97
C VAL A 172 34.36 51.34 -33.44
N GLY A 173 34.87 51.13 -34.66
CA GLY A 173 35.98 51.89 -35.24
C GLY A 173 35.70 52.38 -36.67
N GLY A 174 36.38 53.44 -37.10
CA GLY A 174 36.26 53.99 -38.46
C GLY A 174 34.91 54.67 -38.76
N PHE A 175 34.47 54.63 -40.03
CA PHE A 175 33.21 55.23 -40.52
C PHE A 175 31.97 54.76 -39.73
N ALA A 176 32.00 53.56 -39.14
CA ALA A 176 30.93 53.01 -38.31
C ALA A 176 30.71 53.77 -36.99
N THR A 177 31.69 54.54 -36.50
CA THR A 177 31.54 55.37 -35.28
C THR A 177 30.61 56.57 -35.47
N GLY A 178 30.30 56.94 -36.72
CA GLY A 178 29.27 57.94 -37.02
C GLY A 178 27.84 57.39 -36.94
N PHE A 179 27.69 56.06 -36.93
CA PHE A 179 26.40 55.38 -37.00
C PHE A 179 26.11 54.51 -35.76
N GLN A 180 27.11 54.24 -34.92
CA GLN A 180 26.99 53.45 -33.70
C GLN A 180 27.70 54.17 -32.54
N SER A 181 27.00 54.32 -31.41
CA SER A 181 27.57 54.90 -30.19
C SER A 181 28.65 53.98 -29.60
N ARG A 182 29.72 54.56 -29.04
CA ARG A 182 30.78 53.82 -28.32
C ARG A 182 30.27 53.18 -27.02
N ALA A 183 29.20 53.73 -26.46
CA ALA A 183 28.46 53.18 -25.32
C ALA A 183 27.03 52.88 -25.77
N PHE A 184 26.73 51.59 -25.97
CA PHE A 184 25.40 51.16 -26.37
C PHE A 184 24.51 51.15 -25.14
N GLN A 185 23.48 52.00 -25.17
CA GLN A 185 22.45 52.08 -24.14
C GLN A 185 21.14 51.64 -24.77
N GLN A 186 20.50 50.66 -24.13
CA GLN A 186 19.24 50.10 -24.55
C GLN A 186 18.35 49.81 -23.34
N ASP A 187 17.12 50.29 -23.39
CA ASP A 187 16.02 49.86 -22.54
C ASP A 187 15.10 48.96 -23.37
N ALA A 188 15.04 47.68 -23.04
CA ALA A 188 14.23 46.69 -23.73
C ALA A 188 13.19 46.10 -22.79
N ALA A 189 11.96 45.94 -23.25
CA ALA A 189 10.95 45.17 -22.57
C ALA A 189 10.35 44.13 -23.51
N ASN A 190 10.01 42.97 -22.97
CA ASN A 190 9.34 41.93 -23.73
C ASN A 190 8.19 41.37 -22.89
N PHE A 191 6.99 41.49 -23.41
CA PHE A 191 5.75 40.97 -22.86
C PHE A 191 5.26 39.84 -23.75
N ASN A 192 5.22 38.62 -23.22
CA ASN A 192 4.66 37.46 -23.89
C ASN A 192 3.43 37.00 -23.13
N MET A 193 2.36 36.70 -23.84
CA MET A 193 1.17 36.06 -23.30
C MET A 193 0.66 35.05 -24.31
N GLY A 194 0.41 33.80 -23.93
CA GLY A 194 -0.06 32.80 -24.88
C GLY A 194 -0.80 31.66 -24.23
N VAL A 195 -1.75 31.09 -24.98
CA VAL A 195 -2.47 29.88 -24.60
C VAL A 195 -2.03 28.75 -25.52
N SER A 196 -1.58 27.63 -24.98
CA SER A 196 -1.24 26.42 -25.72
C SER A 196 -2.05 25.21 -25.24
N LYS A 197 -2.38 24.28 -26.13
CA LYS A 197 -3.15 23.07 -25.83
C LYS A 197 -2.72 21.90 -26.71
N THR A 198 -2.60 20.72 -26.11
CA THR A 198 -2.33 19.47 -26.83
C THR A 198 -3.63 18.67 -27.00
N SER A 199 -3.92 18.22 -28.21
CA SER A 199 -5.05 17.35 -28.50
C SER A 199 -4.75 15.88 -28.20
N ALA A 200 -5.80 15.05 -28.09
CA ALA A 200 -5.64 13.61 -27.88
C ALA A 200 -4.86 12.91 -29.02
N VAL A 201 -4.81 13.47 -30.22
CA VAL A 201 -4.07 12.92 -31.38
C VAL A 201 -2.61 13.35 -31.39
N GLY A 202 -2.22 14.28 -30.51
CA GLY A 202 -0.85 14.79 -30.37
C GLY A 202 -0.63 16.14 -31.06
N THR A 203 -1.65 16.68 -31.74
CA THR A 203 -1.57 18.03 -32.33
C THR A 203 -1.50 19.07 -31.24
N GLN A 204 -0.50 19.95 -31.30
CA GLN A 204 -0.35 21.10 -30.41
C GLN A 204 -0.90 22.34 -31.13
N PHE A 205 -1.77 23.07 -30.43
CA PHE A 205 -2.27 24.38 -30.83
C PHE A 205 -1.71 25.42 -29.87
N ALA A 206 -1.24 26.55 -30.37
CA ALA A 206 -0.88 27.69 -29.54
C ALA A 206 -1.33 28.99 -30.18
N PHE A 207 -1.79 29.93 -29.36
CA PHE A 207 -2.08 31.30 -29.73
C PHE A 207 -1.32 32.22 -28.78
N ARG A 208 -0.50 33.11 -29.31
CA ARG A 208 0.42 33.95 -28.53
C ARG A 208 0.32 35.40 -28.96
N ASN A 209 0.41 36.32 -28.01
CA ASN A 209 0.75 37.71 -28.21
C ASN A 209 2.19 37.92 -27.73
N ASN A 210 3.03 38.48 -28.60
CA ASN A 210 4.37 38.90 -28.25
C ASN A 210 4.49 40.39 -28.51
N THR A 211 4.73 41.17 -27.45
CA THR A 211 4.87 42.63 -27.50
C THR A 211 6.26 43.00 -26.98
N THR A 212 7.09 43.54 -27.87
CA THR A 212 8.46 43.98 -27.61
C THR A 212 8.54 45.50 -27.61
N TYR A 213 9.26 46.06 -26.66
CA TYR A 213 9.69 47.45 -26.60
C TYR A 213 11.22 47.48 -26.68
N ASP A 214 11.76 48.37 -27.50
CA ASP A 214 13.20 48.59 -27.59
C ASP A 214 13.47 50.08 -27.83
N ALA A 215 14.08 50.73 -26.85
CA ALA A 215 14.57 52.09 -26.95
C ALA A 215 16.09 52.06 -26.86
N ASN A 216 16.79 52.45 -27.93
CA ASN A 216 18.24 52.40 -27.98
C ASN A 216 18.87 53.61 -28.70
N ASN A 217 20.15 53.85 -28.43
CA ASN A 217 20.89 55.01 -28.92
C ASN A 217 21.67 54.76 -30.24
N ASN A 218 21.25 53.78 -31.06
CA ASN A 218 21.92 53.41 -32.30
C ASN A 218 21.49 54.32 -33.48
N LEU A 219 22.44 54.96 -34.18
CA LEU A 219 22.15 55.95 -35.24
C LEU A 219 21.76 55.33 -36.60
N ILE A 220 21.94 54.03 -36.82
CA ILE A 220 21.40 53.35 -38.03
C ILE A 220 19.86 53.29 -38.01
N VAL A 221 19.26 53.33 -36.82
CA VAL A 221 17.81 53.39 -36.61
C VAL A 221 17.27 54.83 -36.76
N GLN A 222 18.13 55.86 -36.81
CA GLN A 222 17.72 57.28 -36.93
C GLN A 222 17.18 57.70 -38.31
N GLY A 223 16.99 56.75 -39.23
CA GLY A 223 16.11 56.94 -40.39
C GLY A 223 14.63 56.73 -40.08
N ALA A 224 14.30 56.13 -38.92
CA ALA A 224 12.97 56.13 -38.34
C ALA A 224 12.87 57.25 -37.29
N PRO A 225 11.76 58.01 -37.21
CA PRO A 225 11.70 59.18 -36.34
C PRO A 225 11.41 58.85 -34.85
N ALA A 226 11.51 57.57 -34.47
CA ALA A 226 11.19 57.02 -33.16
C ALA A 226 12.45 56.67 -32.35
N PHE A 227 12.62 57.25 -31.15
CA PHE A 227 13.66 56.86 -30.18
C PHE A 227 13.34 55.53 -29.46
N SER A 228 12.08 55.10 -29.56
CA SER A 228 11.51 53.89 -28.98
C SER A 228 10.70 53.15 -30.03
N GLN A 229 10.91 51.86 -30.20
CA GLN A 229 10.10 51.02 -31.09
C GLN A 229 9.26 50.05 -30.28
N TRP A 230 7.97 49.97 -30.62
CA TRP A 230 7.08 48.90 -30.19
C TRP A 230 6.84 47.95 -31.36
N GLY A 231 7.05 46.66 -31.10
CA GLY A 231 6.59 45.58 -31.95
C GLY A 231 5.52 44.79 -31.21
N THR A 232 4.42 44.48 -31.86
CA THR A 232 3.43 43.53 -31.31
C THR A 232 3.06 42.53 -32.39
N ASN A 233 2.87 41.27 -32.02
CA ASN A 233 2.36 40.27 -32.94
C ASN A 233 1.37 39.33 -32.26
N PHE A 234 0.39 38.87 -33.04
CA PHE A 234 -0.43 37.72 -32.71
C PHE A 234 0.03 36.53 -33.55
N GLU A 235 0.53 35.49 -32.89
CA GLU A 235 1.00 34.26 -33.49
C GLU A 235 0.02 33.13 -33.21
N THR A 236 -0.46 32.48 -34.26
CA THR A 236 -1.12 31.17 -34.18
C THR A 236 -0.14 30.11 -34.65
N PHE A 237 0.06 29.07 -33.85
CA PHE A 237 0.94 27.95 -34.14
C PHE A 237 0.16 26.64 -34.04
N ILE A 238 0.33 25.78 -35.03
CA ILE A 238 -0.25 24.43 -35.07
C ILE A 238 0.87 23.47 -35.46
N SER A 239 1.06 22.40 -34.69
CA SER A 239 1.96 21.31 -35.09
C SER A 239 1.29 19.95 -34.90
N GLN A 240 1.28 19.14 -35.94
CA GLN A 240 0.69 17.81 -35.97
C GLN A 240 1.76 16.74 -36.23
N PRO A 241 2.00 15.81 -35.30
CA PRO A 241 2.81 14.63 -35.57
C PRO A 241 2.06 13.69 -36.52
N LEU A 242 2.76 13.18 -37.55
CA LEU A 242 2.20 12.30 -38.58
C LEU A 242 2.63 10.83 -38.43
N LEU A 243 3.79 10.57 -37.79
CA LEU A 243 4.37 9.24 -37.62
C LEU A 243 4.59 8.92 -36.14
N GLN A 244 5.82 9.03 -35.63
CA GLN A 244 6.09 8.88 -34.19
C GLN A 244 5.25 9.89 -33.38
N GLY A 245 4.62 9.42 -32.30
CA GLY A 245 3.77 10.28 -31.46
C GLY A 245 2.38 10.59 -32.04
N ALA A 246 2.07 10.13 -33.26
CA ALA A 246 0.77 10.35 -33.87
C ALA A 246 -0.28 9.36 -33.34
N GLY A 247 -1.51 9.86 -33.17
CA GLY A 247 -2.69 9.03 -32.93
C GLY A 247 -3.11 8.96 -31.47
N ALA A 248 -4.43 8.86 -31.26
CA ALA A 248 -5.02 8.77 -29.93
C ALA A 248 -4.56 7.56 -29.13
N GLN A 249 -4.20 6.46 -29.80
CA GLN A 249 -3.71 5.25 -29.12
C GLN A 249 -2.41 5.50 -28.37
N TYR A 250 -1.43 6.14 -29.01
CA TYR A 250 -0.14 6.38 -28.40
C TYR A 250 -0.27 7.39 -27.25
N ASN A 251 -0.90 8.54 -27.49
CA ASN A 251 -1.00 9.59 -26.47
C ASN A 251 -1.82 9.18 -25.25
N ARG A 252 -2.83 8.30 -25.41
CA ARG A 252 -3.58 7.74 -24.28
C ARG A 252 -2.77 6.73 -23.46
N ILE A 253 -1.78 6.06 -24.06
CA ILE A 253 -0.93 5.05 -23.38
C ILE A 253 0.33 5.70 -22.78
N ALA A 254 1.06 6.48 -23.57
CA ALA A 254 2.37 7.03 -23.21
C ALA A 254 2.32 8.48 -22.71
N GLY A 255 1.25 9.22 -23.01
CA GLY A 255 1.19 10.68 -22.88
C GLY A 255 1.68 11.40 -24.14
N PRO A 256 1.55 12.75 -24.19
CA PRO A 256 1.88 13.56 -25.37
C PRO A 256 3.37 13.83 -25.57
N PHE A 257 4.23 13.41 -24.64
CA PHE A 257 5.66 13.75 -24.66
C PHE A 257 6.46 12.87 -25.63
N GLY A 258 7.57 13.41 -26.13
CA GLY A 258 8.48 12.69 -27.02
C GLY A 258 9.53 11.86 -26.27
N PHE A 259 10.14 10.89 -26.96
CA PHE A 259 11.21 10.03 -26.42
C PHE A 259 12.34 10.80 -25.70
N GLU A 260 12.74 11.95 -26.25
CA GLU A 260 13.84 12.77 -25.70
C GLU A 260 13.48 13.44 -24.37
N GLN A 261 12.23 13.87 -24.20
CA GLN A 261 11.74 14.41 -22.93
C GLN A 261 11.64 13.31 -21.86
N PHE A 262 11.32 12.08 -22.27
CA PHE A 262 11.35 10.92 -21.36
C PHE A 262 12.77 10.54 -20.95
N ALA A 263 13.73 10.54 -21.88
CA ALA A 263 15.13 10.22 -21.58
C ALA A 263 15.81 11.25 -20.65
N ALA A 264 15.33 12.49 -20.64
CA ALA A 264 15.86 13.58 -19.81
C ALA A 264 15.39 13.54 -18.35
N ASN A 265 14.19 13.02 -18.07
CA ASN A 265 13.54 13.14 -16.75
C ASN A 265 13.73 11.93 -15.81
N GLY A 266 14.38 10.84 -16.26
CA GLY A 266 14.78 9.70 -15.39
C GLY A 266 13.64 8.92 -14.69
N VAL A 267 12.38 9.28 -14.89
CA VAL A 267 11.17 8.66 -14.31
C VAL A 267 10.41 7.90 -15.40
N ASN A 268 9.63 6.87 -15.01
CA ASN A 268 8.94 5.90 -15.86
C ASN A 268 8.48 6.44 -17.24
N PRO A 269 8.88 5.80 -18.35
CA PRO A 269 8.76 6.34 -19.71
C PRO A 269 7.33 6.35 -20.30
N PHE A 270 6.37 5.71 -19.64
CA PHE A 270 5.00 5.57 -20.13
C PHE A 270 4.02 5.77 -18.98
N ASP A 271 3.37 6.94 -18.93
CA ASP A 271 2.39 7.26 -17.89
C ASP A 271 1.23 8.07 -18.49
N GLY A 272 0.55 7.45 -19.47
CA GLY A 272 -0.66 8.00 -20.07
C GLY A 272 -1.92 7.61 -19.31
N VAL A 273 -3.03 8.27 -19.66
CA VAL A 273 -4.36 8.12 -19.03
C VAL A 273 -4.80 6.66 -18.85
N VAL A 274 -4.54 5.81 -19.84
CA VAL A 274 -4.92 4.39 -19.78
C VAL A 274 -4.08 3.62 -18.75
N LEU A 275 -2.79 3.91 -18.65
CA LEU A 275 -1.91 3.24 -17.68
C LEU A 275 -2.24 3.71 -16.25
N ALA A 276 -2.52 5.01 -16.08
CA ALA A 276 -3.00 5.58 -14.82
C ALA A 276 -4.32 4.92 -14.37
N ARG A 277 -5.25 4.67 -15.31
CA ARG A 277 -6.48 3.93 -15.01
C ARG A 277 -6.20 2.49 -14.57
N ILE A 278 -5.36 1.75 -15.30
CA ILE A 278 -5.00 0.37 -14.93
C ILE A 278 -4.37 0.34 -13.53
N ARG A 279 -3.57 1.35 -13.18
CA ARG A 279 -3.00 1.46 -11.84
C ARG A 279 -4.05 1.67 -10.75
N THR A 280 -5.07 2.47 -11.05
CA THR A 280 -6.23 2.65 -10.15
C THR A 280 -7.02 1.33 -10.03
N ASP A 281 -7.21 0.59 -11.12
CA ASP A 281 -7.83 -0.74 -11.07
C ASP A 281 -6.98 -1.75 -10.26
N GLN A 282 -5.64 -1.65 -10.33
CA GLN A 282 -4.72 -2.44 -9.50
C GLN A 282 -4.81 -2.07 -8.02
N SER A 283 -4.92 -0.78 -7.67
CA SER A 283 -5.07 -0.36 -6.27
C SER A 283 -6.42 -0.75 -5.67
N LEU A 284 -7.50 -0.73 -6.47
CA LEU A 284 -8.80 -1.28 -6.08
C LEU A 284 -8.71 -2.79 -5.80
N ALA A 285 -8.00 -3.54 -6.63
CA ALA A 285 -7.74 -4.96 -6.38
C ALA A 285 -6.92 -5.17 -5.08
N ASP A 286 -5.90 -4.35 -4.84
CA ASP A 286 -5.12 -4.43 -3.59
C ASP A 286 -5.96 -4.14 -2.35
N PHE A 287 -6.88 -3.17 -2.44
CA PHE A 287 -7.86 -2.88 -1.38
C PHE A 287 -8.83 -4.04 -1.15
N GLU A 288 -9.37 -4.66 -2.21
CA GLU A 288 -10.22 -5.86 -2.12
C GLU A 288 -9.47 -7.02 -1.43
N GLY A 289 -8.21 -7.25 -1.80
CA GLY A 289 -7.35 -8.25 -1.17
C GLY A 289 -7.10 -7.98 0.32
N ALA A 290 -6.88 -6.71 0.69
CA ALA A 290 -6.70 -6.32 2.08
C ALA A 290 -7.98 -6.48 2.91
N ALA A 291 -9.14 -6.09 2.39
CA ALA A 291 -10.43 -6.28 3.03
C ALA A 291 -10.75 -7.78 3.22
N ARG A 292 -10.48 -8.62 2.21
CA ARG A 292 -10.61 -10.08 2.30
C ARG A 292 -9.75 -10.66 3.42
N ASN A 293 -8.48 -10.26 3.49
CA ASN A 293 -7.57 -10.73 4.54
C ASN A 293 -8.04 -10.28 5.94
N LEU A 294 -8.52 -9.04 6.09
CA LEU A 294 -9.10 -8.53 7.34
C LEU A 294 -10.29 -9.39 7.78
N MET A 295 -11.22 -9.72 6.89
CA MET A 295 -12.38 -10.56 7.22
C MET A 295 -11.97 -11.97 7.66
N ARG A 296 -11.01 -12.60 6.97
CA ARG A 296 -10.45 -13.89 7.40
C ARG A 296 -9.86 -13.83 8.81
N ASP A 297 -9.11 -12.77 9.10
CA ASP A 297 -8.45 -12.56 10.39
C ASP A 297 -9.46 -12.29 11.53
N VAL A 298 -10.59 -11.63 11.23
CA VAL A 298 -11.73 -11.45 12.15
C VAL A 298 -12.36 -12.81 12.47
N GLU A 299 -12.73 -13.60 11.46
CA GLU A 299 -13.32 -14.93 11.65
C GLU A 299 -12.38 -15.84 12.45
N GLN A 300 -11.08 -15.85 12.11
CA GLN A 300 -10.10 -16.62 12.84
C GLN A 300 -10.04 -16.24 14.32
N SER A 301 -10.05 -14.95 14.62
CA SER A 301 -10.00 -14.45 16.00
C SER A 301 -11.28 -14.75 16.77
N TYR A 302 -12.43 -14.64 16.12
CA TYR A 302 -13.74 -14.95 16.70
C TYR A 302 -13.85 -16.42 17.09
N TRP A 303 -13.53 -17.34 16.16
CA TRP A 303 -13.57 -18.78 16.45
C TRP A 303 -12.48 -19.22 17.44
N THR A 304 -11.31 -18.58 17.42
CA THR A 304 -10.28 -18.81 18.44
C THR A 304 -10.77 -18.39 19.83
N LEU A 305 -11.48 -17.26 19.93
CA LEU A 305 -12.10 -16.83 21.18
C LEU A 305 -13.13 -17.85 21.67
N TYR A 306 -13.98 -18.36 20.77
CA TYR A 306 -14.95 -19.42 21.08
C TYR A 306 -14.26 -20.66 21.64
N PHE A 307 -13.18 -21.13 21.00
CA PHE A 307 -12.37 -22.24 21.50
C PHE A 307 -11.84 -21.98 22.91
N THR A 308 -11.26 -20.80 23.18
CA THR A 308 -10.71 -20.49 24.51
C THR A 308 -11.76 -20.48 25.62
N TYR A 309 -13.01 -20.11 25.32
CA TYR A 309 -14.12 -20.24 26.26
C TYR A 309 -14.41 -21.71 26.59
N ARG A 310 -14.48 -22.58 25.57
CA ARG A 310 -14.74 -24.01 25.76
C ARG A 310 -13.59 -24.73 26.47
N ASP A 311 -12.35 -24.38 26.17
CA ASP A 311 -11.17 -24.90 26.88
C ASP A 311 -11.17 -24.45 28.36
N LEU A 312 -11.53 -23.20 28.64
CA LEU A 312 -11.68 -22.72 30.01
C LEU A 312 -12.79 -23.47 30.76
N GLU A 313 -13.92 -23.74 30.11
CA GLU A 313 -15.03 -24.52 30.68
C GLU A 313 -14.59 -25.95 31.03
N ALA A 314 -13.92 -26.66 30.10
CA ALA A 314 -13.39 -27.99 30.32
C ALA A 314 -12.42 -28.04 31.53
N ARG A 315 -11.50 -27.07 31.61
CA ARG A 315 -10.56 -26.94 32.73
C ARG A 315 -11.25 -26.64 34.07
N LYS A 316 -12.31 -25.82 34.07
CA LYS A 316 -13.11 -25.53 35.27
C LYS A 316 -13.81 -26.80 35.78
N ILE A 317 -14.41 -27.57 34.88
CA ILE A 317 -15.03 -28.87 35.20
C ILE A 317 -13.98 -29.84 35.80
N GLY A 318 -12.79 -29.90 35.21
CA GLY A 318 -11.67 -30.71 35.73
C GLY A 318 -11.25 -30.29 37.13
N ARG A 319 -11.08 -28.98 37.37
CA ARG A 319 -10.77 -28.41 38.69
C ARG A 319 -11.86 -28.73 39.72
N ASP A 320 -13.13 -28.55 39.38
CA ASP A 320 -14.25 -28.74 40.31
C ASP A 320 -14.43 -30.22 40.66
N SER A 321 -14.23 -31.11 39.68
CA SER A 321 -14.19 -32.57 39.90
C SER A 321 -13.02 -32.96 40.83
N ALA A 322 -11.82 -32.41 40.61
CA ALA A 322 -10.66 -32.66 41.47
C ALA A 322 -10.86 -32.10 42.89
N LEU A 323 -11.53 -30.94 43.04
CA LEU A 323 -11.88 -30.36 44.33
C LEU A 323 -12.85 -31.26 45.11
N GLN A 324 -13.85 -31.81 44.44
CA GLN A 324 -14.78 -32.76 45.05
C GLN A 324 -14.03 -34.02 45.53
N THR A 325 -13.15 -34.57 44.69
CA THR A 325 -12.30 -35.72 45.06
C THR A 325 -11.39 -35.39 46.26
N TRP A 326 -10.78 -34.21 46.30
CA TRP A 326 -9.95 -33.80 47.44
C TRP A 326 -10.79 -33.66 48.72
N LYS A 327 -11.98 -33.06 48.65
CA LYS A 327 -12.89 -32.92 49.81
C LYS A 327 -13.31 -34.29 50.38
N THR A 328 -13.63 -35.25 49.52
CA THR A 328 -14.02 -36.60 49.97
C THR A 328 -12.85 -37.34 50.60
N VAL A 329 -11.67 -37.32 50.00
CA VAL A 329 -10.45 -37.95 50.55
C VAL A 329 -10.03 -37.30 51.86
N ALA A 330 -10.07 -35.97 51.96
CA ALA A 330 -9.74 -35.24 53.19
C ALA A 330 -10.75 -35.48 54.33
N ALA A 331 -12.02 -35.75 54.01
CA ALA A 331 -13.01 -36.15 55.00
C ALA A 331 -12.73 -37.58 55.51
N LEU A 332 -12.40 -38.51 54.62
CA LEU A 332 -12.02 -39.89 54.97
C LEU A 332 -10.73 -39.93 55.81
N ALA A 333 -9.76 -39.07 55.49
CA ALA A 333 -8.51 -38.95 56.23
C ALA A 333 -8.73 -38.50 57.68
N ARG A 334 -9.61 -37.49 57.90
CA ARG A 334 -10.00 -37.03 59.24
C ARG A 334 -10.71 -38.09 60.07
N GLN A 335 -11.46 -38.98 59.43
CA GLN A 335 -12.18 -40.07 60.10
C GLN A 335 -11.31 -41.33 60.30
N GLY A 336 -10.07 -41.33 59.81
CA GLY A 336 -9.21 -42.53 59.81
C GLY A 336 -9.78 -43.69 58.98
N ALA A 337 -10.71 -43.39 58.08
CA ALA A 337 -11.40 -44.40 57.28
C ALA A 337 -10.51 -44.93 56.16
N ARG A 338 -10.77 -46.17 55.73
CA ARG A 338 -10.04 -46.81 54.62
C ARG A 338 -10.15 -45.94 53.37
N GLY A 339 -9.00 -45.47 52.87
CA GLY A 339 -8.91 -44.62 51.68
C GLY A 339 -8.46 -43.18 51.94
N GLY A 340 -8.41 -42.73 53.19
CA GLY A 340 -7.88 -41.43 53.60
C GLY A 340 -6.43 -41.45 54.09
N SER A 341 -5.53 -42.21 53.45
CA SER A 341 -4.11 -42.16 53.81
C SER A 341 -3.51 -40.78 53.49
N ALA A 342 -2.53 -40.35 54.28
CA ALA A 342 -1.85 -39.05 54.07
C ALA A 342 -1.29 -38.89 52.64
N ASP A 343 -0.79 -39.98 52.05
CA ASP A 343 -0.33 -40.03 50.66
C ASP A 343 -1.45 -39.71 49.64
N ARG A 344 -2.64 -40.30 49.81
CA ARG A 344 -3.78 -40.07 48.90
C ARG A 344 -4.34 -38.65 49.03
N GLU A 345 -4.36 -38.11 50.25
CA GLU A 345 -4.76 -36.72 50.48
C GLU A 345 -3.79 -35.75 49.81
N ALA A 346 -2.48 -35.98 49.92
CA ALA A 346 -1.46 -35.19 49.25
C ALA A 346 -1.58 -35.29 47.71
N GLN A 347 -1.83 -36.48 47.16
CA GLN A 347 -2.02 -36.68 45.72
C GLN A 347 -3.25 -35.92 45.19
N ALA A 348 -4.41 -36.07 45.85
CA ALA A 348 -5.63 -35.37 45.46
C ALA A 348 -5.46 -33.84 45.55
N ARG A 349 -4.77 -33.37 46.59
CA ARG A 349 -4.45 -31.95 46.76
C ARG A 349 -3.52 -31.42 45.66
N ALA A 350 -2.49 -32.18 45.30
CA ALA A 350 -1.57 -31.81 44.22
C ALA A 350 -2.31 -31.70 42.87
N GLN A 351 -3.18 -32.66 42.56
CA GLN A 351 -3.99 -32.64 41.33
C GLN A 351 -4.94 -31.44 41.28
N TYR A 352 -5.57 -31.08 42.40
CA TYR A 352 -6.42 -29.88 42.47
C TYR A 352 -5.63 -28.60 42.15
N PHE A 353 -4.45 -28.43 42.74
CA PHE A 353 -3.62 -27.25 42.45
C PHE A 353 -3.08 -27.23 41.03
N GLN A 354 -2.83 -28.39 40.42
CA GLN A 354 -2.51 -28.48 39.00
C GLN A 354 -3.67 -27.97 38.12
N PHE A 355 -4.90 -28.46 38.32
CA PHE A 355 -6.06 -27.97 37.57
C PHE A 355 -6.34 -26.49 37.86
N LYS A 356 -6.13 -26.04 39.10
CA LYS A 356 -6.27 -24.61 39.43
C LYS A 356 -5.30 -23.75 38.62
N ALA A 357 -4.03 -24.15 38.53
CA ALA A 357 -3.05 -23.46 37.70
C ALA A 357 -3.43 -23.47 36.21
N GLN A 358 -3.98 -24.58 35.71
CA GLN A 358 -4.47 -24.68 34.32
C GLN A 358 -5.66 -23.75 34.06
N VAL A 359 -6.58 -23.56 35.02
CA VAL A 359 -7.69 -22.60 34.91
C VAL A 359 -7.19 -21.16 34.91
N GLU A 360 -6.22 -20.82 35.77
CA GLU A 360 -5.61 -19.48 35.79
C GLU A 360 -4.88 -19.19 34.47
N GLN A 361 -4.18 -20.18 33.89
CA GLN A 361 -3.59 -20.08 32.55
C GLN A 361 -4.65 -19.95 31.45
N GLY A 362 -5.75 -20.71 31.54
CA GLY A 362 -6.87 -20.62 30.60
C GLY A 362 -7.53 -19.24 30.61
N LEU A 363 -7.71 -18.65 31.80
CA LEU A 363 -8.21 -17.27 31.95
C LEU A 363 -7.27 -16.25 31.30
N SER A 364 -5.96 -16.37 31.52
CA SER A 364 -4.99 -15.49 30.86
C SER A 364 -5.01 -15.66 29.33
N SER A 365 -5.19 -16.88 28.83
CA SER A 365 -5.31 -17.15 27.40
C SER A 365 -6.58 -16.52 26.83
N LEU A 366 -7.70 -16.61 27.55
CA LEU A 366 -8.97 -15.98 27.17
C LEU A 366 -8.81 -14.47 26.98
N TYR A 367 -8.26 -13.76 27.97
CA TYR A 367 -8.04 -12.32 27.86
C TYR A 367 -7.10 -11.95 26.70
N SER A 368 -6.10 -12.79 26.41
CA SER A 368 -5.21 -12.55 25.27
C SER A 368 -5.92 -12.73 23.91
N SER A 369 -6.77 -13.75 23.78
CA SER A 369 -7.58 -13.99 22.58
C SER A 369 -8.64 -12.91 22.38
N GLU A 370 -9.27 -12.47 23.46
CA GLU A 370 -10.23 -11.36 23.43
C GLU A 370 -9.53 -10.06 23.00
N ASN A 371 -8.38 -9.73 23.58
CA ASN A 371 -7.62 -8.55 23.20
C ASN A 371 -7.24 -8.57 21.70
N ARG A 372 -6.90 -9.75 21.17
CA ARG A 372 -6.65 -9.92 19.73
C ARG A 372 -7.87 -9.58 18.89
N LEU A 373 -9.06 -10.03 19.28
CA LEU A 373 -10.31 -9.70 18.60
C LEU A 373 -10.64 -8.21 18.69
N ARG A 374 -10.54 -7.61 19.89
CA ARG A 374 -10.75 -6.17 20.13
C ARG A 374 -9.84 -5.31 19.26
N TYR A 375 -8.58 -5.67 19.15
CA TYR A 375 -7.60 -4.95 18.34
C TYR A 375 -8.01 -4.87 16.87
N ILE A 376 -8.48 -5.98 16.29
CA ILE A 376 -8.91 -6.01 14.88
C ILE A 376 -10.19 -5.20 14.69
N MET A 377 -11.15 -5.36 15.61
CA MET A 377 -12.40 -4.60 15.64
C MET A 377 -12.20 -3.09 15.88
N GLY A 378 -10.98 -2.67 16.23
CA GLY A 378 -10.65 -1.28 16.52
C GLY A 378 -11.22 -0.77 17.84
N LEU A 379 -11.48 -1.67 18.80
CA LEU A 379 -11.99 -1.34 20.13
C LEU A 379 -10.85 -1.14 21.14
N ALA A 380 -11.12 -0.42 22.23
CA ALA A 380 -10.21 -0.30 23.36
C ALA A 380 -9.81 -1.67 23.93
N HIS A 381 -8.60 -1.76 24.48
CA HIS A 381 -8.09 -2.95 25.16
C HIS A 381 -9.06 -3.45 26.24
N THR A 382 -9.64 -2.53 27.02
CA THR A 382 -10.64 -2.84 28.04
C THR A 382 -11.59 -1.65 28.20
N ASP A 383 -12.90 -1.94 28.21
CA ASP A 383 -14.03 -1.01 28.37
C ASP A 383 -14.94 -1.38 29.56
N GLY A 384 -14.52 -2.39 30.35
CA GLY A 384 -15.30 -2.95 31.46
C GLY A 384 -16.23 -4.10 31.05
N ARG A 385 -16.30 -4.43 29.76
CA ARG A 385 -17.03 -5.59 29.25
C ARG A 385 -16.08 -6.75 28.93
N LEU A 386 -16.60 -7.96 28.81
CA LEU A 386 -15.88 -9.17 28.38
C LEU A 386 -16.65 -9.80 27.22
N ILE A 387 -16.03 -9.88 26.05
CA ILE A 387 -16.69 -10.41 24.84
C ILE A 387 -16.89 -11.92 24.98
N ARG A 388 -18.09 -12.41 24.72
CA ARG A 388 -18.42 -13.83 24.57
C ARG A 388 -19.02 -14.09 23.17
N PRO A 389 -18.47 -15.00 22.37
CA PRO A 389 -19.09 -15.42 21.12
C PRO A 389 -20.47 -16.04 21.36
N ALA A 390 -21.49 -15.52 20.66
CA ALA A 390 -22.87 -15.97 20.79
C ALA A 390 -23.22 -17.12 19.83
N ASP A 391 -22.53 -17.22 18.71
CA ASP A 391 -22.82 -18.22 17.66
C ASP A 391 -22.15 -19.56 17.95
N GLU A 392 -22.81 -20.64 17.53
CA GLU A 392 -22.27 -21.99 17.59
C GLU A 392 -21.66 -22.41 16.23
N PRO A 393 -20.49 -23.07 16.23
CA PRO A 393 -19.85 -23.57 15.01
C PRO A 393 -20.71 -24.65 14.34
N THR A 394 -20.66 -24.73 13.01
CA THR A 394 -21.37 -25.80 12.30
C THR A 394 -20.73 -27.15 12.56
N THR A 395 -21.58 -28.17 12.75
CA THR A 395 -21.18 -29.58 12.88
C THR A 395 -21.54 -30.39 11.64
N ALA A 396 -22.30 -29.81 10.70
CA ALA A 396 -22.73 -30.47 9.48
C ALA A 396 -21.57 -30.57 8.48
N GLN A 397 -21.55 -31.65 7.70
CA GLN A 397 -20.55 -31.84 6.66
C GLN A 397 -20.85 -30.96 5.46
N VAL A 398 -19.92 -30.05 5.15
CA VAL A 398 -19.88 -29.26 3.92
C VAL A 398 -18.93 -29.93 2.93
N ALA A 399 -19.42 -30.23 1.72
CA ALA A 399 -18.60 -30.78 0.64
C ALA A 399 -18.58 -29.84 -0.56
N PHE A 400 -17.41 -29.60 -1.14
CA PHE A 400 -17.23 -28.74 -2.31
C PHE A 400 -16.93 -29.56 -3.57
N ASP A 401 -17.59 -29.25 -4.69
CA ASP A 401 -17.19 -29.81 -5.99
C ASP A 401 -15.87 -29.18 -6.46
N TRP A 402 -14.86 -30.03 -6.68
CA TRP A 402 -13.53 -29.61 -7.13
C TRP A 402 -13.57 -28.82 -8.44
N THR A 403 -14.35 -29.27 -9.42
CA THR A 403 -14.32 -28.68 -10.77
C THR A 403 -14.88 -27.27 -10.75
N SER A 404 -16.01 -27.09 -10.07
CA SER A 404 -16.65 -25.79 -9.86
C SER A 404 -15.74 -24.83 -9.09
N VAL A 405 -15.27 -25.23 -7.90
CA VAL A 405 -14.47 -24.36 -7.02
C VAL A 405 -13.13 -23.99 -7.66
N HIS A 406 -12.49 -24.90 -8.40
CA HIS A 406 -11.26 -24.60 -9.12
C HIS A 406 -11.47 -23.57 -10.24
N GLY A 407 -12.55 -23.72 -11.03
CA GLY A 407 -12.91 -22.74 -12.06
C GLY A 407 -13.26 -21.37 -11.48
N GLU A 408 -13.99 -21.33 -10.37
CA GLU A 408 -14.29 -20.09 -9.64
C GLU A 408 -13.03 -19.43 -9.11
N ALA A 409 -12.10 -20.21 -8.53
CA ALA A 409 -10.85 -19.67 -7.97
C ALA A 409 -10.00 -18.95 -9.03
N LEU A 410 -9.86 -19.52 -10.23
CA LEU A 410 -9.10 -18.90 -11.33
C LEU A 410 -9.78 -17.63 -11.91
N GLY A 411 -11.11 -17.54 -11.76
CA GLY A 411 -11.90 -16.41 -12.26
C GLY A 411 -12.05 -15.27 -11.26
N ARG A 412 -12.30 -15.58 -9.98
CA ARG A 412 -12.64 -14.62 -8.93
C ARG A 412 -11.43 -14.07 -8.19
N ARG A 413 -10.36 -14.87 -8.01
CA ARG A 413 -9.20 -14.45 -7.20
C ARG A 413 -8.62 -13.11 -7.64
N VAL A 414 -8.42 -12.26 -6.64
CA VAL A 414 -7.92 -10.89 -6.78
C VAL A 414 -6.49 -10.88 -7.30
N GLU A 415 -5.64 -11.83 -6.87
CA GLU A 415 -4.24 -11.91 -7.29
C GLU A 415 -4.13 -12.20 -8.78
N VAL A 416 -4.96 -13.14 -9.28
CA VAL A 416 -5.02 -13.49 -10.71
C VAL A 416 -5.52 -12.31 -11.52
N ARG A 417 -6.54 -11.60 -11.03
CA ARG A 417 -7.08 -10.39 -11.69
C ARG A 417 -6.02 -9.29 -11.77
N LYS A 418 -5.30 -9.02 -10.69
CA LYS A 418 -4.19 -8.06 -10.64
C LYS A 418 -3.08 -8.44 -11.62
N GLN A 419 -2.68 -9.71 -11.68
CA GLN A 419 -1.66 -10.18 -12.62
C GLN A 419 -2.10 -10.04 -14.08
N LYS A 420 -3.39 -10.26 -14.38
CA LYS A 420 -3.96 -10.01 -15.72
C LYS A 420 -3.92 -8.51 -16.08
N TRP A 421 -4.19 -7.61 -15.13
CA TRP A 421 -4.02 -6.17 -15.32
C TRP A 421 -2.55 -5.78 -15.56
N GLU A 422 -1.61 -6.42 -14.86
CA GLU A 422 -0.18 -6.21 -15.04
C GLU A 422 0.29 -6.62 -16.43
N ILE A 423 -0.13 -7.80 -16.91
CA ILE A 423 0.12 -8.22 -18.29
C ILE A 423 -0.45 -7.18 -19.27
N LYS A 424 -1.66 -6.67 -19.01
CA LYS A 424 -2.27 -5.69 -19.91
C LYS A 424 -1.49 -4.38 -19.95
N ARG A 425 -0.97 -3.94 -18.80
CA ARG A 425 -0.06 -2.80 -18.69
C ARG A 425 1.18 -3.00 -19.55
N ARG A 426 1.86 -4.16 -19.43
CA ARG A 426 3.06 -4.49 -20.23
C ARG A 426 2.78 -4.60 -21.73
N GLU A 427 1.62 -5.10 -22.13
CA GLU A 427 1.21 -5.11 -23.54
C GLU A 427 1.10 -3.70 -24.12
N LEU A 428 0.52 -2.77 -23.36
CA LEU A 428 0.36 -1.39 -23.79
C LEU A 428 1.71 -0.65 -23.82
N GLU A 429 2.56 -0.85 -22.82
CA GLU A 429 3.93 -0.33 -22.81
C GLU A 429 4.73 -0.85 -24.03
N LEU A 430 4.57 -2.12 -24.40
CA LEU A 430 5.22 -2.67 -25.59
C LEU A 430 4.71 -2.00 -26.88
N ILE A 431 3.42 -1.70 -26.98
CA ILE A 431 2.86 -0.95 -28.11
C ILE A 431 3.46 0.46 -28.17
N ALA A 432 3.56 1.16 -27.03
CA ALA A 432 4.16 2.48 -26.94
C ALA A 432 5.66 2.46 -27.30
N ALA A 433 6.42 1.48 -26.79
CA ALA A 433 7.83 1.30 -27.11
C ALA A 433 8.06 1.03 -28.60
N ARG A 434 7.18 0.25 -29.26
CA ARG A 434 7.25 0.04 -30.72
C ARG A 434 6.98 1.32 -31.50
N ASN A 435 6.11 2.20 -31.02
CA ASN A 435 5.86 3.49 -31.67
C ASN A 435 7.14 4.35 -31.73
N HIS A 436 8.04 4.20 -30.76
CA HIS A 436 9.31 4.92 -30.77
C HIS A 436 10.30 4.49 -31.85
N LEU A 437 10.05 3.37 -32.55
CA LEU A 437 10.85 2.95 -33.71
C LEU A 437 10.50 3.72 -34.99
N LEU A 438 9.38 4.44 -35.01
CA LEU A 438 8.99 5.25 -36.16
C LEU A 438 9.84 6.54 -36.21
N PRO A 439 10.19 7.04 -37.41
CA PRO A 439 10.75 8.38 -37.56
C PRO A 439 9.73 9.43 -37.09
N ARG A 440 10.22 10.56 -36.60
CA ARG A 440 9.38 11.71 -36.27
C ARG A 440 9.18 12.56 -37.51
N LEU A 441 7.93 12.74 -37.92
CA LEU A 441 7.54 13.61 -39.02
C LEU A 441 6.41 14.51 -38.51
N ASP A 442 6.72 15.79 -38.31
CA ASP A 442 5.76 16.77 -37.78
C ASP A 442 5.45 17.80 -38.86
N ALA A 443 4.16 17.97 -39.18
CA ALA A 443 3.70 19.09 -39.99
C ALA A 443 3.43 20.27 -39.07
N PHE A 444 4.01 21.43 -39.37
CA PHE A 444 3.77 22.64 -38.59
C PHE A 444 3.36 23.80 -39.48
N GLY A 445 2.54 24.68 -38.90
CA GLY A 445 2.06 25.91 -39.51
C GLY A 445 2.08 27.01 -38.47
N THR A 446 2.68 28.14 -38.82
CA THR A 446 2.66 29.35 -38.01
C THR A 446 2.05 30.47 -38.85
N TYR A 447 1.18 31.25 -38.25
CA TYR A 447 0.59 32.42 -38.87
C TYR A 447 0.72 33.60 -37.90
N ARG A 448 1.29 34.71 -38.35
CA ARG A 448 1.57 35.90 -37.54
C ARG A 448 0.94 37.13 -38.16
N TRP A 449 0.19 37.88 -37.36
CA TRP A 449 -0.12 39.28 -37.64
C TRP A 449 0.92 40.15 -36.96
N LEU A 450 1.51 41.10 -37.68
CA LEU A 450 2.56 41.96 -37.15
C LEU A 450 2.08 43.41 -37.08
N GLY A 451 2.46 44.08 -35.99
CA GLY A 451 2.26 45.50 -35.76
C GLY A 451 3.56 46.13 -35.31
N GLY A 452 3.84 47.33 -35.82
CA GLY A 452 5.03 48.09 -35.50
C GLY A 452 4.70 49.58 -35.38
N GLY A 453 5.19 50.23 -34.34
CA GLY A 453 4.87 51.63 -34.05
C GLY A 453 5.90 52.30 -33.16
N ASP A 454 5.84 53.63 -33.09
CA ASP A 454 6.59 54.44 -32.10
C ASP A 454 5.94 54.34 -30.71
N ASP A 455 4.62 54.16 -30.67
CA ASP A 455 3.83 53.96 -29.46
C ASP A 455 3.13 52.59 -29.47
N LEU A 456 2.80 52.05 -28.30
CA LEU A 456 2.00 50.82 -28.21
C LEU A 456 0.54 51.07 -28.63
N PHE A 457 -0.05 52.15 -28.11
CA PHE A 457 -1.39 52.62 -28.39
C PHE A 457 -1.31 54.10 -28.81
N GLY A 458 -1.38 54.36 -30.12
CA GLY A 458 -1.34 55.71 -30.71
C GLY A 458 -2.59 55.98 -31.54
N ASP A 459 -2.71 57.18 -32.11
CA ASP A 459 -3.79 57.53 -33.05
C ASP A 459 -3.13 57.81 -34.41
N ASP A 460 -3.63 57.19 -35.47
CA ASP A 460 -3.01 57.31 -36.79
C ASP A 460 -3.22 58.72 -37.36
N GLN A 461 -2.13 59.48 -37.48
CA GLN A 461 -2.12 60.83 -38.04
C GLN A 461 -2.06 60.84 -39.59
N GLY A 462 -2.28 59.70 -40.26
CA GLY A 462 -2.24 59.58 -41.71
C GLY A 462 -0.81 59.51 -42.26
N VAL A 463 0.08 58.80 -41.55
CA VAL A 463 1.50 58.67 -41.90
C VAL A 463 1.77 57.31 -42.55
N ASP A 464 2.29 57.30 -43.78
CA ASP A 464 2.47 56.08 -44.60
C ASP A 464 3.54 55.08 -44.10
N SER A 465 4.35 55.42 -43.09
CA SER A 465 5.47 54.59 -42.63
C SER A 465 5.26 54.04 -41.21
N PRO A 466 5.34 52.71 -41.03
CA PRO A 466 5.47 52.09 -39.70
C PRO A 466 6.63 52.73 -38.92
N PHE A 467 6.51 52.82 -37.60
CA PHE A 467 7.51 53.44 -36.70
C PHE A 467 7.69 54.96 -36.82
N SER A 468 6.73 55.66 -37.42
CA SER A 468 6.67 57.13 -37.34
C SER A 468 6.11 57.60 -36.00
N PRO A 469 6.49 58.78 -35.49
CA PRO A 469 6.01 59.31 -34.22
C PRO A 469 4.49 59.35 -34.12
N GLY A 470 3.95 58.81 -33.03
CA GLY A 470 2.51 58.74 -32.77
C GLY A 470 1.75 57.60 -33.46
N VAL A 471 2.40 56.80 -34.32
CA VAL A 471 1.79 55.59 -34.90
C VAL A 471 1.77 54.47 -33.85
N GLY A 472 0.57 53.96 -33.56
CA GLY A 472 0.36 52.85 -32.63
C GLY A 472 0.67 51.48 -33.24
N ALA A 473 1.46 50.66 -32.56
CA ALA A 473 1.78 49.30 -32.98
C ALA A 473 0.52 48.42 -33.09
N PHE A 474 -0.48 48.61 -32.21
CA PHE A 474 -1.76 47.92 -32.32
C PHE A 474 -2.62 48.39 -33.50
N ASN A 475 -2.52 49.65 -33.93
CA ASN A 475 -3.28 50.13 -35.09
C ASN A 475 -2.76 49.47 -36.37
N VAL A 476 -1.43 49.46 -36.53
CA VAL A 476 -0.76 48.78 -37.66
C VAL A 476 -1.05 47.28 -37.66
N LEU A 477 -1.17 46.66 -36.47
CA LEU A 477 -1.60 45.27 -36.33
C LEU A 477 -3.03 45.05 -36.82
N THR A 478 -3.97 45.95 -36.46
CA THR A 478 -5.39 45.85 -36.86
C THR A 478 -5.63 46.22 -38.33
N ASP A 479 -4.78 47.06 -38.92
CA ASP A 479 -4.81 47.38 -40.36
C ASP A 479 -4.52 46.13 -41.21
N GLY A 480 -3.79 45.17 -40.63
CA GLY A 480 -3.56 43.86 -41.23
C GLY A 480 -2.66 43.88 -42.47
N ASN A 481 -1.95 44.98 -42.74
CA ASN A 481 -1.06 45.12 -43.89
C ASN A 481 0.19 44.22 -43.79
N PHE A 482 0.58 43.82 -42.56
CA PHE A 482 1.76 42.99 -42.29
C PHE A 482 1.34 41.63 -41.71
N GLN A 483 1.47 40.59 -42.54
CA GLN A 483 1.12 39.21 -42.20
C GLN A 483 2.24 38.28 -42.67
N GLU A 484 2.59 37.31 -41.83
CA GLU A 484 3.55 36.28 -42.15
C GLU A 484 2.92 34.90 -41.94
N TRP A 485 3.23 33.97 -42.82
CA TRP A 485 2.88 32.58 -42.61
C TRP A 485 4.07 31.69 -42.94
N GLU A 486 4.23 30.64 -42.15
CA GLU A 486 5.24 29.61 -42.31
C GLU A 486 4.52 28.27 -42.27
N MET A 487 4.80 27.40 -43.23
CA MET A 487 4.38 26.00 -43.14
C MET A 487 5.56 25.12 -43.52
N GLY A 488 5.71 24.01 -42.81
CA GLY A 488 6.84 23.13 -43.02
C GLY A 488 6.59 21.72 -42.51
N LEU A 489 7.43 20.82 -43.00
CA LEU A 489 7.52 19.45 -42.49
C LEU A 489 8.88 19.30 -41.80
N ARG A 490 8.86 18.86 -40.54
CA ARG A 490 10.06 18.56 -39.77
C ARG A 490 10.23 17.05 -39.71
N PHE A 491 11.28 16.54 -40.34
CA PHE A 491 11.65 15.14 -40.30
C PHE A 491 12.87 14.94 -39.40
N SER A 492 12.77 14.05 -38.41
CA SER A 492 13.87 13.64 -37.56
C SER A 492 13.93 12.11 -37.45
N LEU A 493 15.11 11.56 -37.72
CA LEU A 493 15.37 10.13 -37.70
C LEU A 493 16.74 9.88 -37.04
N PRO A 494 16.79 9.32 -35.82
CA PRO A 494 18.05 8.94 -35.22
C PRO A 494 18.65 7.74 -35.99
N ILE A 495 19.91 7.87 -36.43
CA ILE A 495 20.59 6.81 -37.17
C ILE A 495 21.19 5.83 -36.15
N GLY A 496 20.61 4.63 -36.03
CA GLY A 496 21.17 3.50 -35.28
C GLY A 496 20.22 2.79 -34.33
N PHE A 497 19.15 3.43 -33.84
CA PHE A 497 18.05 2.86 -33.01
C PHE A 497 18.43 1.96 -31.82
N ARG A 498 19.69 1.96 -31.34
CA ARG A 498 20.16 0.99 -30.32
C ARG A 498 19.37 1.12 -29.02
N GLN A 499 19.10 2.35 -28.59
CA GLN A 499 18.36 2.61 -27.36
C GLN A 499 16.89 2.17 -27.51
N GLN A 500 16.21 2.57 -28.59
CA GLN A 500 14.81 2.23 -28.84
C GLN A 500 14.60 0.71 -29.03
N LEU A 501 15.51 0.03 -29.75
CA LEU A 501 15.48 -1.42 -29.89
C LEU A 501 15.73 -2.14 -28.56
N SER A 502 16.64 -1.63 -27.73
CA SER A 502 16.86 -2.13 -26.37
C SER A 502 15.61 -1.97 -25.51
N THR A 503 14.95 -0.81 -25.55
CA THR A 503 13.67 -0.56 -24.86
C THR A 503 12.58 -1.52 -25.31
N VAL A 504 12.41 -1.74 -26.62
CA VAL A 504 11.44 -2.71 -27.14
C VAL A 504 11.76 -4.12 -26.66
N ARG A 505 13.03 -4.53 -26.69
CA ARG A 505 13.46 -5.84 -26.18
C ARG A 505 13.20 -5.98 -24.68
N HIS A 506 13.44 -4.92 -23.91
CA HIS A 506 13.17 -4.89 -22.48
C HIS A 506 11.67 -5.11 -22.19
N HIS A 507 10.76 -4.37 -22.85
CA HIS A 507 9.32 -4.58 -22.65
C HIS A 507 8.81 -5.93 -23.16
N GLN A 508 9.44 -6.51 -24.19
CA GLN A 508 9.15 -7.90 -24.59
C GLN A 508 9.51 -8.90 -23.49
N LEU A 509 10.67 -8.73 -22.84
CA LEU A 509 11.10 -9.58 -21.74
C LEU A 509 10.23 -9.39 -20.50
N LEU A 510 9.84 -8.15 -20.17
CA LEU A 510 8.87 -7.88 -19.10
C LEU A 510 7.54 -8.60 -19.39
N LEU A 511 6.98 -8.47 -20.60
CA LEU A 511 5.74 -9.15 -20.96
C LEU A 511 5.86 -10.69 -20.88
N ALA A 512 6.99 -11.25 -21.33
CA ALA A 512 7.24 -12.69 -21.21
C ALA A 512 7.33 -13.14 -19.74
N ARG A 513 8.00 -12.36 -18.89
CA ARG A 513 8.07 -12.59 -17.44
C ARG A 513 6.68 -12.56 -16.80
N GLU A 514 5.89 -11.53 -17.03
CA GLU A 514 4.55 -11.40 -16.41
C GLU A 514 3.59 -12.52 -16.84
N ARG A 515 3.74 -13.03 -18.07
CA ARG A 515 2.99 -14.21 -18.54
C ARG A 515 3.43 -15.50 -17.86
N ALA A 516 4.73 -15.69 -17.65
CA ALA A 516 5.23 -16.84 -16.89
C ALA A 516 4.76 -16.78 -15.42
N LEU A 517 4.80 -15.59 -14.80
CA LEU A 517 4.28 -15.39 -13.45
C LEU A 517 2.78 -15.68 -13.33
N LEU A 518 1.97 -15.35 -14.34
CA LEU A 518 0.56 -15.74 -14.35
C LEU A 518 0.39 -17.27 -14.39
N GLN A 519 1.18 -17.98 -15.19
CA GLN A 519 1.12 -19.45 -15.27
C GLN A 519 1.50 -20.10 -13.94
N ASP A 520 2.58 -19.63 -13.30
CA ASP A 520 3.00 -20.11 -11.98
C ASP A 520 1.95 -19.77 -10.91
N LEU A 521 1.34 -18.58 -10.96
CA LEU A 521 0.27 -18.18 -10.04
C LEU A 521 -0.98 -19.07 -10.21
N GLU A 522 -1.40 -19.38 -11.44
CA GLU A 522 -2.53 -20.27 -11.70
C GLU A 522 -2.25 -21.69 -11.16
N LEU A 523 -1.01 -22.18 -11.31
CA LEU A 523 -0.58 -23.45 -10.73
C LEU A 523 -0.58 -23.42 -9.19
N GLU A 524 -0.03 -22.36 -8.59
CA GLU A 524 -0.02 -22.17 -7.14
C GLU A 524 -1.43 -22.14 -6.56
N VAL A 525 -2.36 -21.41 -7.20
CA VAL A 525 -3.77 -21.36 -6.81
C VAL A 525 -4.39 -22.76 -6.82
N SER A 526 -4.07 -23.59 -7.82
CA SER A 526 -4.52 -24.98 -7.89
C SER A 526 -4.03 -25.81 -6.71
N HIS A 527 -2.75 -25.69 -6.35
CA HIS A 527 -2.15 -26.43 -5.24
C HIS A 527 -2.74 -25.99 -3.89
N GLN A 528 -2.79 -24.69 -3.64
CA GLN A 528 -3.35 -24.13 -2.40
C GLN A 528 -4.82 -24.55 -2.19
N LEU A 529 -5.61 -24.54 -3.26
CA LEU A 529 -7.00 -24.97 -3.18
C LEU A 529 -7.11 -26.48 -2.91
N GLY A 530 -6.29 -27.30 -3.59
CA GLY A 530 -6.24 -28.73 -3.36
C GLY A 530 -5.88 -29.09 -1.92
N ASP A 531 -4.94 -28.37 -1.32
CA ASP A 531 -4.55 -28.56 0.08
C ASP A 531 -5.66 -28.11 1.03
N SER A 532 -6.31 -26.96 0.78
CA SER A 532 -7.44 -26.50 1.62
C SER A 532 -8.61 -27.47 1.67
N ILE A 533 -8.92 -28.16 0.55
CA ILE A 533 -9.99 -29.18 0.50
C ILE A 533 -9.58 -30.44 1.25
N ARG A 534 -8.31 -30.86 1.15
CA ARG A 534 -7.79 -31.99 1.95
C ARG A 534 -7.81 -31.68 3.44
N ASP A 535 -7.43 -30.47 3.82
CA ASP A 535 -7.45 -30.02 5.21
C ASP A 535 -8.88 -29.97 5.76
N LEU A 536 -9.87 -29.55 4.95
CA LEU A 536 -11.28 -29.58 5.31
C LEU A 536 -11.79 -31.00 5.60
N ASP A 537 -11.48 -31.96 4.71
CA ASP A 537 -11.86 -33.37 4.88
C ASP A 537 -11.19 -34.01 6.10
N LEU A 538 -9.90 -33.73 6.31
CA LEU A 538 -9.14 -34.17 7.47
C LEU A 538 -9.73 -33.62 8.77
N ASN A 539 -10.02 -32.32 8.84
CA ASN A 539 -10.55 -31.69 10.04
C ASN A 539 -11.97 -32.19 10.38
N TYR A 540 -12.79 -32.51 9.37
CA TYR A 540 -14.08 -33.16 9.59
C TYR A 540 -13.91 -34.55 10.21
N SER A 541 -13.07 -35.40 9.61
CA SER A 541 -12.77 -36.76 10.10
C SER A 541 -12.18 -36.75 11.52
N LEU A 542 -11.31 -35.79 11.83
CA LEU A 542 -10.76 -35.58 13.18
C LEU A 542 -11.83 -35.14 14.17
N THR A 543 -12.76 -34.28 13.76
CA THR A 543 -13.87 -33.83 14.60
C THR A 543 -14.77 -35.01 14.99
N GLU A 544 -15.11 -35.87 14.03
CA GLU A 544 -15.87 -37.10 14.28
C GLU A 544 -15.11 -38.05 15.22
N THR A 545 -13.82 -38.28 14.96
CA THR A 545 -12.98 -39.15 15.81
C THR A 545 -12.85 -38.62 17.23
N ASN A 546 -12.61 -37.31 17.40
CA ASN A 546 -12.49 -36.69 18.70
C ASN A 546 -13.83 -36.61 19.44
N PHE A 547 -14.94 -36.49 18.72
CA PHE A 547 -16.29 -36.58 19.29
C PHE A 547 -16.51 -37.94 19.95
N ASN A 548 -16.25 -39.02 19.21
CA ASN A 548 -16.32 -40.39 19.73
C ASN A 548 -15.36 -40.62 20.90
N ARG A 549 -14.14 -40.06 20.84
CA ARG A 549 -13.17 -40.10 21.94
C ARG A 549 -13.66 -39.38 23.19
N ARG A 550 -14.29 -38.20 23.05
CA ARG A 550 -14.86 -37.43 24.16
C ARG A 550 -15.96 -38.23 24.85
N GLU A 551 -16.86 -38.82 24.08
CA GLU A 551 -17.95 -39.64 24.62
C GLU A 551 -17.41 -40.88 25.35
N ALA A 552 -16.44 -41.59 24.75
CA ALA A 552 -15.80 -42.74 25.38
C ALA A 552 -15.10 -42.37 26.70
N ALA A 553 -14.36 -41.26 26.72
CA ALA A 553 -13.70 -40.75 27.93
C ALA A 553 -14.70 -40.34 29.02
N GLN A 554 -15.85 -39.78 28.64
CA GLN A 554 -16.91 -39.46 29.58
C GLN A 554 -17.49 -40.73 30.24
N ARG A 555 -17.82 -41.76 29.44
CA ARG A 555 -18.29 -43.05 29.95
C ARG A 555 -17.24 -43.75 30.82
N GLU A 556 -15.95 -43.63 30.48
CA GLU A 556 -14.84 -44.14 31.30
C GLU A 556 -14.86 -43.51 32.70
N VAL A 557 -14.96 -42.17 32.79
CA VAL A 557 -15.01 -41.48 34.09
C VAL A 557 -16.20 -41.94 34.93
N GLU A 558 -17.38 -42.07 34.33
CA GLU A 558 -18.59 -42.54 35.03
C GLU A 558 -18.42 -43.98 35.57
N ALA A 559 -17.84 -44.88 34.77
CA ALA A 559 -17.57 -46.27 35.16
C ALA A 559 -16.48 -46.38 36.24
N VAL A 560 -15.42 -45.58 36.14
CA VAL A 560 -14.33 -45.55 37.13
C VAL A 560 -14.80 -44.91 38.44
N GLU A 561 -15.62 -43.87 38.39
CA GLU A 561 -16.18 -43.20 39.58
C GLU A 561 -17.11 -44.14 40.37
N THR A 562 -17.98 -44.87 39.69
CA THR A 562 -18.85 -45.89 40.33
C THR A 562 -18.03 -47.01 40.96
N SER A 563 -16.97 -47.47 40.29
CA SER A 563 -16.06 -48.50 40.80
C SER A 563 -15.21 -48.01 41.97
N TYR A 564 -14.83 -46.74 41.99
CA TYR A 564 -14.13 -46.09 43.10
C TYR A 564 -15.04 -45.98 44.33
N LYS A 565 -16.30 -45.56 44.16
CA LYS A 565 -17.32 -45.56 45.24
C LYS A 565 -17.52 -46.97 45.83
N ALA A 566 -17.40 -48.00 45.01
CA ALA A 566 -17.45 -49.41 45.43
C ALA A 566 -16.12 -49.94 46.02
N ASN A 567 -15.09 -49.09 46.20
CA ASN A 567 -13.76 -49.44 46.68
C ASN A 567 -13.01 -50.50 45.84
N ARG A 568 -13.32 -50.62 44.54
CA ARG A 568 -12.67 -51.61 43.64
C ARG A 568 -11.48 -51.06 42.88
N VAL A 569 -11.33 -49.73 42.82
CA VAL A 569 -10.35 -49.04 41.98
C VAL A 569 -9.53 -48.05 42.82
N THR A 570 -8.30 -47.77 42.39
CA THR A 570 -7.39 -46.81 43.04
C THR A 570 -7.79 -45.35 42.74
N LEU A 571 -7.43 -44.44 43.64
CA LEU A 571 -7.65 -43.00 43.44
C LEU A 571 -6.96 -42.47 42.18
N ASP A 572 -5.75 -42.97 41.92
CA ASP A 572 -4.94 -42.61 40.77
C ASP A 572 -5.68 -42.81 39.44
N LEU A 573 -6.35 -43.96 39.26
CA LEU A 573 -7.11 -44.26 38.05
C LEU A 573 -8.29 -43.29 37.85
N LEU A 574 -8.94 -42.86 38.94
CA LEU A 574 -10.01 -41.86 38.88
C LEU A 574 -9.48 -40.48 38.46
N LEU A 575 -8.36 -40.04 39.05
CA LEU A 575 -7.75 -38.75 38.72
C LEU A 575 -7.25 -38.73 37.26
N ASP A 576 -6.65 -39.83 36.79
CA ASP A 576 -6.21 -39.98 35.41
C ASP A 576 -7.38 -40.05 34.42
N ALA A 577 -8.48 -40.72 34.77
CA ALA A 577 -9.69 -40.72 33.96
C ALA A 577 -10.28 -39.30 33.83
N GLN A 578 -10.34 -38.54 34.95
CA GLN A 578 -10.80 -37.15 34.95
C GLN A 578 -9.92 -36.26 34.07
N ARG A 579 -8.60 -36.42 34.12
CA ARG A 579 -7.66 -35.72 33.25
C ARG A 579 -7.89 -36.05 31.78
N ARG A 580 -7.99 -37.34 31.44
CA ARG A 580 -8.22 -37.79 30.05
C ARG A 580 -9.54 -37.29 29.48
N ARG A 581 -10.59 -37.17 30.28
CA ARG A 581 -11.86 -36.54 29.87
C ARG A 581 -11.67 -35.06 29.54
N SER A 582 -11.01 -34.29 30.40
CA SER A 582 -10.73 -32.87 30.15
C SER A 582 -9.91 -32.69 28.87
N ASP A 583 -8.88 -33.51 28.66
CA ASP A 583 -8.02 -33.44 27.47
C ASP A 583 -8.81 -33.80 26.20
N ALA A 584 -9.70 -34.81 26.25
CA ALA A 584 -10.55 -35.22 25.13
C ALA A 584 -11.60 -34.14 24.79
N GLU A 585 -12.15 -33.46 25.78
CA GLU A 585 -13.12 -32.36 25.58
C GLU A 585 -12.46 -31.15 24.91
N THR A 586 -11.28 -30.72 25.38
CA THR A 586 -10.51 -29.66 24.70
C THR A 586 -10.14 -30.07 23.27
N ALA A 587 -9.73 -31.33 23.05
CA ALA A 587 -9.37 -31.81 21.71
C ALA A 587 -10.55 -31.77 20.72
N TYR A 588 -11.76 -32.15 21.16
CA TYR A 588 -12.97 -32.10 20.35
C TYR A 588 -13.33 -30.67 19.93
N TYR A 589 -13.39 -29.74 20.88
CA TYR A 589 -13.73 -28.34 20.57
C TYR A 589 -12.65 -27.66 19.70
N ARG A 590 -11.39 -28.08 19.84
CA ARG A 590 -10.32 -27.63 18.94
C ARG A 590 -10.55 -28.10 17.52
N SER A 591 -10.77 -29.40 17.31
CA SER A 591 -11.03 -29.93 15.95
C SER A 591 -12.29 -29.33 15.32
N LEU A 592 -13.32 -29.07 16.13
CA LEU A 592 -14.57 -28.44 15.64
C LEU A 592 -14.33 -27.01 15.14
N VAL A 593 -13.54 -26.22 15.87
CA VAL A 593 -13.15 -24.88 15.44
C VAL A 593 -12.21 -24.94 14.23
N ASP A 594 -11.24 -25.84 14.21
CA ASP A 594 -10.32 -26.03 13.08
C ASP A 594 -11.10 -26.43 11.80
N TYR A 595 -12.16 -27.22 11.92
CA TYR A 595 -13.07 -27.55 10.82
C TYR A 595 -13.80 -26.30 10.27
N ASN A 596 -14.35 -25.46 11.14
CA ASN A 596 -15.03 -24.23 10.71
C ASN A 596 -14.06 -23.24 10.05
N LEU A 597 -12.83 -23.14 10.57
CA LEU A 597 -11.77 -22.34 9.95
C LEU A 597 -11.34 -22.91 8.59
N ALA A 598 -11.37 -24.23 8.40
CA ALA A 598 -11.10 -24.83 7.09
C ALA A 598 -12.17 -24.49 6.05
N ILE A 599 -13.45 -24.38 6.45
CA ILE A 599 -14.52 -23.87 5.57
C ILE A 599 -14.21 -22.44 5.13
N THR A 600 -13.85 -21.57 6.07
CA THR A 600 -13.41 -20.20 5.78
C THR A 600 -12.20 -20.17 4.84
N ASP A 601 -11.20 -21.04 5.04
CA ASP A 601 -10.02 -21.10 4.18
C ASP A 601 -10.40 -21.52 2.75
N VAL A 602 -11.32 -22.47 2.56
CA VAL A 602 -11.80 -22.81 1.20
C VAL A 602 -12.45 -21.59 0.53
N HIS A 603 -13.30 -20.82 1.22
CA HIS A 603 -13.88 -19.59 0.66
C HIS A 603 -12.83 -18.50 0.40
N PHE A 604 -11.82 -18.40 1.25
CA PHE A 604 -10.68 -17.51 1.07
C PHE A 604 -9.86 -17.88 -0.18
N ARG A 605 -9.51 -19.17 -0.33
CA ARG A 605 -8.79 -19.73 -1.48
C ARG A 605 -9.64 -19.75 -2.75
N LYS A 606 -10.96 -19.79 -2.65
CA LYS A 606 -11.86 -19.62 -3.80
C LYS A 606 -11.97 -18.15 -4.23
N GLY A 607 -11.70 -17.21 -3.33
CA GLY A 607 -11.89 -15.79 -3.57
C GLY A 607 -13.34 -15.33 -3.41
N SER A 608 -14.17 -16.09 -2.69
CA SER A 608 -15.58 -15.75 -2.42
C SER A 608 -15.85 -15.38 -0.96
N LEU A 609 -14.82 -15.19 -0.14
CA LEU A 609 -14.97 -14.94 1.29
C LEU A 609 -15.81 -13.69 1.59
N LEU A 610 -15.61 -12.61 0.83
CA LEU A 610 -16.38 -11.38 1.01
C LEU A 610 -17.88 -11.61 0.71
N ASP A 611 -18.18 -12.38 -0.33
CA ASP A 611 -19.55 -12.76 -0.71
C ASP A 611 -20.20 -13.66 0.36
N TYR A 612 -19.46 -14.64 0.87
CA TYR A 612 -19.88 -15.52 1.97
C TYR A 612 -20.24 -14.73 3.25
N ASN A 613 -19.51 -13.65 3.53
CA ASN A 613 -19.76 -12.77 4.67
C ASN A 613 -20.78 -11.65 4.40
N GLY A 614 -21.37 -11.58 3.20
CA GLY A 614 -22.28 -10.50 2.80
C GLY A 614 -21.63 -9.12 2.71
N VAL A 615 -20.30 -9.07 2.51
CA VAL A 615 -19.51 -7.83 2.43
C VAL A 615 -19.29 -7.44 0.97
N TYR A 616 -19.76 -6.25 0.61
CA TYR A 616 -19.63 -5.70 -0.74
C TYR A 616 -18.81 -4.42 -0.74
N LEU A 617 -18.00 -4.27 -1.78
CA LEU A 617 -17.22 -3.05 -1.99
C LEU A 617 -18.03 -2.09 -2.83
N ALA A 618 -18.20 -0.87 -2.32
CA ALA A 618 -18.83 0.21 -3.03
C ALA A 618 -18.00 1.48 -2.89
N GLU A 619 -18.08 2.35 -3.89
CA GLU A 619 -17.52 3.69 -3.76
C GLU A 619 -18.29 4.45 -2.67
N GLY A 620 -17.55 5.17 -1.81
CA GLY A 620 -18.13 6.01 -0.77
C GLY A 620 -18.96 7.18 -1.36
N PRO A 621 -19.72 7.91 -0.52
CA PRO A 621 -20.48 9.06 -0.97
C PRO A 621 -19.54 10.14 -1.51
N TRP A 622 -19.77 10.58 -2.74
CA TRP A 622 -18.98 11.66 -3.32
C TRP A 622 -19.42 13.01 -2.74
N PRO A 623 -18.54 14.04 -2.76
CA PRO A 623 -18.95 15.40 -2.44
C PRO A 623 -20.12 15.84 -3.32
N GLY A 624 -21.07 16.62 -2.79
CA GLY A 624 -22.26 17.04 -3.54
C GLY A 624 -21.94 17.65 -4.91
N LYS A 625 -20.86 18.43 -5.01
CA LYS A 625 -20.36 19.01 -6.27
C LYS A 625 -20.01 17.95 -7.32
N ALA A 626 -19.44 16.82 -6.91
CA ALA A 626 -19.04 15.76 -7.83
C ALA A 626 -20.26 15.13 -8.51
N TYR A 627 -21.39 14.98 -7.82
CA TYR A 627 -22.66 14.55 -8.44
C TYR A 627 -23.17 15.59 -9.44
N PHE A 628 -23.08 16.89 -9.13
CA PHE A 628 -23.44 17.95 -10.08
C PHE A 628 -22.53 17.95 -11.33
N ASP A 629 -21.22 17.78 -11.14
CA ASP A 629 -20.25 17.73 -12.23
C ASP A 629 -20.41 16.45 -13.07
N ALA A 630 -20.68 15.30 -12.44
CA ALA A 630 -21.02 14.05 -13.12
C ALA A 630 -22.29 14.21 -13.96
N MET A 631 -23.34 14.81 -13.41
CA MET A 631 -24.57 15.11 -14.16
C MET A 631 -24.32 16.10 -15.30
N ARG A 632 -23.50 17.13 -15.08
CA ARG A 632 -23.09 18.07 -16.14
C ARG A 632 -22.33 17.35 -17.25
N ARG A 633 -21.37 16.49 -16.93
CA ARG A 633 -20.62 15.68 -17.90
C ARG A 633 -21.51 14.67 -18.62
N ALA A 634 -22.47 14.06 -17.94
CA ALA A 634 -23.47 13.18 -18.55
C ALA A 634 -24.33 13.95 -19.56
N ARG A 635 -24.82 15.14 -19.19
CA ARG A 635 -25.54 16.04 -20.11
C ARG A 635 -24.66 16.51 -21.27
N GLN A 636 -23.38 16.80 -21.03
CA GLN A 636 -22.44 17.15 -22.10
C GLN A 636 -22.24 15.99 -23.07
N ARG A 637 -22.13 14.75 -22.59
CA ARG A 637 -22.04 13.55 -23.43
C ARG A 637 -23.32 13.31 -24.21
N ASP A 638 -24.47 13.46 -23.56
CA ASP A 638 -25.79 13.31 -24.19
C ASP A 638 -26.05 14.39 -25.26
N ALA A 639 -25.62 15.63 -24.99
CA ALA A 639 -25.69 16.74 -25.95
C ALA A 639 -24.58 16.69 -27.01
N SER A 640 -23.57 15.83 -26.86
CA SER A 640 -22.48 15.72 -27.82
C SER A 640 -22.87 14.85 -29.01
N VAL A 641 -22.49 15.29 -30.21
CA VAL A 641 -22.63 14.44 -31.41
C VAL A 641 -21.52 13.39 -31.36
N TYR A 642 -21.91 12.12 -31.31
CA TYR A 642 -20.98 11.00 -31.43
C TYR A 642 -20.34 11.02 -32.82
N LEU A 643 -19.08 11.44 -32.88
CA LEU A 643 -18.23 11.34 -34.06
C LEU A 643 -17.35 10.09 -33.90
N ASP A 644 -17.72 9.01 -34.61
CA ASP A 644 -16.86 7.86 -34.75
C ASP A 644 -15.68 8.24 -35.65
N TYR A 645 -14.52 8.49 -35.04
CA TYR A 645 -13.30 8.79 -35.77
C TYR A 645 -12.74 7.57 -36.54
N GLY A 646 -13.46 6.43 -36.64
CA GLY A 646 -13.03 5.23 -37.36
C GLY A 646 -11.80 4.52 -36.75
N TYR A 647 -11.34 5.01 -35.60
CA TYR A 647 -10.14 4.56 -34.90
C TYR A 647 -10.37 4.62 -33.38
N THR A 648 -11.26 3.78 -32.84
CA THR A 648 -11.27 3.47 -31.40
C THR A 648 -10.10 2.55 -31.07
N ARG A 649 -8.88 3.05 -31.29
CA ARG A 649 -7.64 2.44 -30.80
C ARG A 649 -7.20 3.21 -29.54
N PRO A 650 -6.85 2.52 -28.45
CA PRO A 650 -6.76 1.06 -28.30
C PRO A 650 -8.13 0.35 -28.28
N ASN A 651 -8.13 -0.94 -28.65
CA ASN A 651 -9.28 -1.84 -28.49
C ASN A 651 -9.79 -1.86 -27.05
N VAL A 652 -11.01 -2.36 -26.84
CA VAL A 652 -11.64 -2.55 -25.52
C VAL A 652 -10.62 -3.13 -24.52
N ILE A 653 -10.26 -2.31 -23.52
CA ILE A 653 -9.22 -2.64 -22.52
C ILE A 653 -9.86 -3.35 -21.32
N SER A 654 -11.04 -2.91 -20.92
CA SER A 654 -11.82 -3.44 -19.80
C SER A 654 -13.17 -3.95 -20.31
N ARG A 655 -13.66 -5.06 -19.76
CA ARG A 655 -14.98 -5.65 -20.09
C ARG A 655 -16.11 -5.14 -19.19
N GLY A 656 -15.87 -4.05 -18.43
CA GLY A 656 -16.85 -3.46 -17.53
C GLY A 656 -16.59 -3.83 -16.06
N PRO A 657 -17.50 -3.43 -15.15
CA PRO A 657 -17.41 -3.74 -13.74
C PRO A 657 -17.38 -5.25 -13.51
N HIS A 658 -16.55 -5.70 -12.57
CA HIS A 658 -16.64 -7.07 -12.08
C HIS A 658 -17.87 -7.18 -11.19
N VAL A 659 -18.76 -8.13 -11.48
CA VAL A 659 -19.88 -8.42 -10.59
C VAL A 659 -19.33 -9.27 -9.45
N GLN A 660 -19.29 -8.71 -8.24
CA GLN A 660 -18.82 -9.41 -7.04
C GLN A 660 -19.74 -10.59 -6.69
N GLU A 661 -21.03 -10.42 -6.95
CA GLU A 661 -22.05 -11.47 -6.87
C GLU A 661 -22.07 -12.27 -8.19
N MET A 662 -21.48 -13.46 -8.20
CA MET A 662 -21.64 -14.41 -9.32
C MET A 662 -22.91 -15.25 -9.16
N GLY A 663 -23.91 -14.73 -8.45
CA GLY A 663 -25.24 -15.29 -8.36
C GLY A 663 -26.06 -15.00 -9.61
N SER A 664 -26.49 -16.07 -10.30
CA SER A 664 -27.60 -16.10 -11.27
C SER A 664 -27.47 -15.45 -12.66
N VAL A 665 -26.38 -14.77 -13.04
CA VAL A 665 -26.30 -14.17 -14.39
C VAL A 665 -25.12 -14.75 -15.20
N GLY A 666 -25.39 -15.83 -15.94
CA GLY A 666 -24.70 -16.08 -17.21
C GLY A 666 -23.97 -17.42 -17.41
N MET A 667 -23.97 -18.33 -16.44
CA MET A 667 -23.59 -19.74 -16.66
C MET A 667 -24.80 -20.62 -16.32
N PRO A 668 -25.20 -21.59 -17.18
CA PRO A 668 -26.21 -22.57 -16.82
C PRO A 668 -25.56 -23.57 -15.85
N GLY A 669 -25.63 -23.24 -14.57
CA GLY A 669 -25.17 -24.07 -13.47
C GLY A 669 -25.66 -23.40 -12.20
N ASP A 670 -26.57 -24.07 -11.50
CA ASP A 670 -27.10 -23.63 -10.22
C ASP A 670 -25.95 -23.29 -9.25
N MET A 671 -26.23 -22.40 -8.31
CA MET A 671 -25.35 -22.18 -7.16
C MET A 671 -25.16 -23.53 -6.48
N TYR A 672 -24.02 -24.18 -6.73
CA TYR A 672 -23.56 -25.26 -5.86
C TYR A 672 -23.01 -24.59 -4.60
N GLU A 673 -23.92 -24.12 -3.75
CA GLU A 673 -23.73 -24.25 -2.30
C GLU A 673 -23.32 -25.72 -2.11
N GLY A 674 -22.18 -25.94 -1.45
CA GLY A 674 -21.71 -27.30 -1.22
C GLY A 674 -22.86 -28.14 -0.67
N GLU A 675 -23.05 -29.36 -1.18
CA GLU A 675 -24.12 -30.22 -0.68
C GLU A 675 -23.91 -30.38 0.82
N VAL A 676 -24.82 -29.80 1.60
CA VAL A 676 -24.83 -29.97 3.05
C VAL A 676 -25.39 -31.36 3.29
N PHE A 677 -24.52 -32.29 3.65
CA PHE A 677 -24.99 -33.58 4.12
C PHE A 677 -25.52 -33.38 5.54
N GLU A 678 -26.84 -33.54 5.72
CA GLU A 678 -27.48 -33.59 7.04
C GLU A 678 -27.05 -34.88 7.76
N GLY A 679 -25.87 -34.84 8.36
CA GLY A 679 -25.35 -35.87 9.25
C GLY A 679 -24.74 -35.19 10.46
N THR A 680 -25.46 -35.18 11.58
CA THR A 680 -24.82 -34.89 12.87
C THR A 680 -23.92 -36.07 13.24
N PRO A 681 -22.71 -35.85 13.76
CA PRO A 681 -21.85 -36.95 14.20
C PRO A 681 -22.59 -37.79 15.24
N THR A 682 -22.97 -39.01 14.87
CA THR A 682 -23.62 -39.98 15.74
C THR A 682 -22.54 -40.82 16.45
N PRO A 683 -22.73 -41.15 17.74
CA PRO A 683 -21.86 -42.07 18.47
C PRO A 683 -21.53 -43.33 17.66
N ALA A 684 -20.25 -43.62 17.45
CA ALA A 684 -19.83 -44.84 16.78
C ALA A 684 -20.31 -46.07 17.56
N MET A 685 -21.02 -46.98 16.88
CA MET A 685 -21.31 -48.30 17.42
C MET A 685 -20.03 -49.14 17.47
N ALA A 686 -19.99 -50.17 18.33
CA ALA A 686 -18.83 -51.05 18.44
C ALA A 686 -18.43 -51.57 17.04
N PRO A 687 -17.14 -51.57 16.69
CA PRO A 687 -16.70 -51.98 15.36
C PRO A 687 -17.15 -53.42 15.11
N SER A 688 -17.84 -53.65 13.98
CA SER A 688 -18.08 -55.01 13.51
C SER A 688 -16.74 -55.65 13.16
N GLU A 689 -16.56 -56.93 13.50
CA GLU A 689 -15.36 -57.73 13.17
C GLU A 689 -15.05 -57.64 11.66
N GLY A 690 -14.16 -56.72 11.25
CA GLY A 690 -13.86 -56.51 9.83
C GLY A 690 -13.15 -55.21 9.48
N GLU A 691 -13.23 -54.17 10.31
CA GLU A 691 -12.59 -52.87 10.02
C GLU A 691 -11.11 -52.86 10.46
N ILE A 692 -10.32 -53.74 9.85
CA ILE A 692 -8.87 -53.61 9.85
C ILE A 692 -8.56 -52.77 8.62
N LEU A 693 -8.00 -51.58 8.82
CA LEU A 693 -7.42 -50.80 7.72
C LEU A 693 -6.47 -51.72 6.95
N GLN A 694 -6.83 -52.07 5.71
CA GLN A 694 -5.90 -52.74 4.82
C GLN A 694 -4.73 -51.77 4.63
N PRO A 695 -3.48 -52.16 4.94
CA PRO A 695 -2.34 -51.33 4.58
C PRO A 695 -2.42 -51.07 3.08
N MET A 696 -2.19 -49.82 2.66
CA MET A 696 -2.11 -49.50 1.24
C MET A 696 -1.23 -50.56 0.57
N PRO A 697 -1.66 -51.16 -0.56
CA PRO A 697 -0.80 -52.07 -1.29
C PRO A 697 0.46 -51.29 -1.65
N MET A 698 1.58 -51.63 -1.00
CA MET A 698 2.89 -51.38 -1.58
C MET A 698 2.86 -52.14 -2.90
N ASP A 699 2.79 -51.40 -4.00
CA ASP A 699 2.94 -52.02 -5.31
C ASP A 699 4.35 -52.59 -5.37
N ASP A 700 4.47 -53.92 -5.27
CA ASP A 700 5.70 -54.70 -5.45
C ASP A 700 6.22 -54.64 -6.92
N SER A 701 5.88 -53.59 -7.66
CA SER A 701 6.33 -53.34 -9.03
C SER A 701 7.74 -52.75 -9.11
N TYR A 702 8.36 -52.41 -7.98
CA TYR A 702 9.81 -52.24 -7.91
C TYR A 702 10.49 -53.59 -7.65
N GLY A 703 10.79 -54.25 -8.78
CA GLY A 703 11.63 -55.41 -8.98
C GLY A 703 12.30 -56.04 -7.76
N ALA A 704 11.97 -57.32 -7.57
CA ALA A 704 12.83 -58.29 -6.92
C ALA A 704 14.32 -58.01 -7.21
N ALA A 705 15.09 -57.80 -6.15
CA ALA A 705 16.53 -57.83 -6.20
C ALA A 705 16.97 -59.23 -6.69
N ALA A 706 17.29 -59.33 -7.98
CA ALA A 706 18.07 -60.43 -8.55
C ALA A 706 19.55 -60.00 -8.63
N PRO A 707 20.49 -60.94 -8.48
CA PRO A 707 21.85 -60.64 -8.04
C PRO A 707 22.71 -60.00 -9.13
N ALA A 708 23.76 -59.34 -8.67
CA ALA A 708 24.79 -58.65 -9.45
C ALA A 708 25.19 -59.37 -10.75
N GLY A 709 25.04 -58.69 -11.88
CA GLY A 709 25.60 -59.14 -13.16
C GLY A 709 25.11 -58.34 -14.36
N ALA A 710 26.02 -57.53 -14.93
CA ALA A 710 26.00 -56.99 -16.31
C ALA A 710 24.90 -55.97 -16.68
N ALA A 711 25.21 -54.68 -16.52
CA ALA A 711 24.50 -53.59 -17.18
C ALA A 711 25.14 -53.31 -18.57
N GLY A 712 24.39 -53.61 -19.63
CA GLY A 712 24.61 -53.11 -20.99
C GLY A 712 23.55 -52.05 -21.33
N GLN A 713 24.00 -50.95 -21.91
CA GLN A 713 23.24 -49.81 -22.43
C GLN A 713 22.09 -50.22 -23.35
N LEU A 714 21.05 -49.37 -23.48
CA LEU A 714 20.56 -48.83 -24.77
C LEU A 714 19.38 -47.83 -24.59
N PHE A 715 19.52 -46.65 -25.23
CA PHE A 715 18.56 -45.55 -25.55
C PHE A 715 18.14 -44.61 -24.38
N ALA A 716 18.59 -43.35 -24.22
CA ALA A 716 18.87 -42.16 -25.07
C ALA A 716 17.66 -41.23 -25.32
N ALA A 717 17.66 -40.07 -24.65
CA ALA A 717 16.93 -38.84 -25.03
C ALA A 717 17.94 -37.68 -25.14
N PRO A 718 17.79 -36.74 -26.10
CA PRO A 718 18.86 -35.84 -26.53
C PRO A 718 18.86 -34.49 -25.81
N GLY A 719 20.05 -33.91 -25.63
CA GLY A 719 20.20 -32.45 -25.58
C GLY A 719 20.92 -31.85 -24.37
N SER A 720 22.09 -32.36 -23.97
CA SER A 720 23.07 -31.56 -23.22
C SER A 720 24.47 -31.81 -23.79
N GLU A 721 25.10 -30.79 -24.36
CA GLU A 721 26.55 -30.71 -24.44
C GLU A 721 27.04 -29.74 -23.36
N SER A 722 27.53 -30.30 -22.26
CA SER A 722 28.45 -29.62 -21.35
C SER A 722 29.71 -30.49 -21.26
N MET A 723 30.83 -29.92 -21.69
CA MET A 723 32.15 -30.53 -21.60
C MET A 723 32.69 -30.45 -20.15
N ILE A 724 32.74 -31.63 -19.52
CA ILE A 724 33.91 -32.29 -18.89
C ILE A 724 34.68 -31.61 -17.73
N ALA A 725 34.84 -32.46 -16.70
CA ALA A 725 35.86 -32.58 -15.63
C ALA A 725 35.74 -31.62 -14.43
N GLY A 726 35.71 -32.08 -13.18
CA GLY A 726 35.82 -33.42 -12.60
C GLY A 726 36.10 -33.21 -11.10
N VAL A 727 35.21 -33.66 -10.23
CA VAL A 727 35.40 -33.61 -8.76
C VAL A 727 35.14 -35.00 -8.21
N ALA A 728 36.21 -35.63 -7.73
CA ALA A 728 36.16 -36.80 -6.88
C ALA A 728 36.13 -36.36 -5.41
N THR A 729 35.22 -36.97 -4.66
CA THR A 729 35.06 -36.85 -3.21
C THR A 729 36.15 -37.60 -2.46
N GLY A 730 36.59 -37.09 -1.31
CA GLY A 730 37.39 -37.84 -0.35
C GLY A 730 37.84 -37.00 0.84
N TYR A 731 37.33 -37.34 2.03
CA TYR A 731 37.76 -36.81 3.33
C TYR A 731 39.19 -37.27 3.67
N GLU A 732 40.04 -36.39 4.22
CA GLU A 732 40.91 -36.72 5.36
C GLU A 732 41.57 -35.49 5.99
N SER A 733 41.83 -35.62 7.29
CA SER A 733 42.36 -34.63 8.23
C SER A 733 43.83 -34.26 8.01
N THR A 734 44.25 -33.05 8.45
CA THR A 734 45.40 -32.75 9.35
C THR A 734 46.05 -31.37 9.13
N THR A 735 46.23 -30.64 10.25
CA THR A 735 47.38 -29.81 10.70
C THR A 735 48.08 -28.76 9.80
N ASN A 736 48.13 -27.54 10.37
CA ASN A 736 49.26 -26.58 10.52
C ASN A 736 49.91 -25.83 9.32
N ASN A 737 49.96 -24.50 9.54
CA ASN A 737 51.00 -23.50 9.22
C ASN A 737 51.24 -23.06 7.76
N ALA A 738 51.01 -21.76 7.47
CA ALA A 738 52.07 -20.75 7.32
C ALA A 738 51.55 -19.41 6.71
N PHE A 739 51.94 -18.31 7.36
CA PHE A 739 51.77 -16.86 7.06
C PHE A 739 52.49 -16.40 5.74
N PRO A 740 52.35 -15.13 5.23
CA PRO A 740 52.11 -13.89 5.97
C PRO A 740 51.20 -12.78 5.37
N GLN A 741 50.81 -11.88 6.29
CA GLN A 741 50.16 -10.59 6.09
C GLN A 741 51.17 -9.48 5.73
N ARG A 742 50.68 -8.37 5.15
CA ARG A 742 51.40 -7.11 4.98
C ARG A 742 50.62 -5.97 5.67
N GLU A 743 51.32 -5.26 6.56
CA GLU A 743 50.92 -4.16 7.46
C GLU A 743 50.66 -2.82 6.73
N LEU A 744 49.94 -1.84 7.29
CA LEU A 744 50.37 -0.79 8.26
C LEU A 744 49.17 0.19 8.57
N PRO A 745 49.22 1.13 9.55
CA PRO A 745 49.54 1.06 10.99
C PRO A 745 48.48 1.77 11.91
N PRO A 746 48.63 1.76 13.27
CA PRO A 746 47.59 2.12 14.26
C PRO A 746 47.90 3.36 15.14
N LEU A 747 46.93 3.85 15.93
CA LEU A 747 47.04 4.64 17.20
C LEU A 747 45.61 4.75 17.82
N ALA A 748 45.24 4.16 18.97
CA ALA A 748 45.60 4.38 20.39
C ALA A 748 44.59 5.27 21.17
N ASN A 749 43.84 4.64 22.11
CA ASN A 749 43.41 5.15 23.45
C ASN A 749 42.48 4.08 24.08
N ARG A 750 42.86 3.31 25.13
CA ARG A 750 42.80 3.63 26.59
C ARG A 750 41.54 4.45 26.93
N VAL A 751 40.62 3.99 27.78
CA VAL A 751 40.79 3.67 29.21
C VAL A 751 39.73 2.66 29.69
N GLN A 752 40.14 1.85 30.67
CA GLN A 752 39.41 0.83 31.40
C GLN A 752 38.52 1.38 32.53
N LEU A 753 37.43 0.63 32.78
CA LEU A 753 36.92 0.11 34.06
C LEU A 753 36.28 1.02 35.13
N ALA A 754 35.16 0.47 35.62
CA ALA A 754 34.65 0.44 37.00
C ALA A 754 33.96 1.73 37.51
N SER A 755 32.93 1.73 38.36
CA SER A 755 32.12 0.71 39.06
C SER A 755 31.14 1.47 40.00
N ALA A 756 30.14 0.76 40.54
CA ALA A 756 29.31 1.08 41.72
C ALA A 756 28.19 2.12 41.53
N GLN A 757 26.89 1.77 41.67
CA GLN A 757 26.11 1.38 42.86
C GLN A 757 25.96 2.46 43.96
N THR A 758 24.74 2.48 44.51
CA THR A 758 24.18 3.19 45.69
C THR A 758 23.58 4.58 45.39
N ALA A 759 22.27 4.82 45.51
CA ALA A 759 21.27 4.66 46.58
C ALA A 759 21.00 5.98 47.32
N GLY A 760 19.71 6.35 47.39
CA GLY A 760 19.13 6.91 48.61
C GLY A 760 18.80 8.40 48.66
N GLY A 761 17.50 8.68 48.82
CA GLY A 761 16.93 9.79 49.61
C GLY A 761 16.98 11.18 48.94
N GLY A 762 15.93 12.00 48.93
CA GLY A 762 14.76 12.07 49.78
C GLY A 762 14.54 13.53 50.16
N SER A 763 13.27 13.94 50.32
CA SER A 763 12.80 15.24 50.85
C SER A 763 13.01 16.44 49.90
N GLY A 764 12.04 17.31 49.62
CA GLY A 764 10.74 17.59 50.22
C GLY A 764 10.47 19.10 50.15
N VAL A 765 9.19 19.46 50.33
CA VAL A 765 8.68 20.78 50.78
C VAL A 765 8.23 21.82 49.72
N VAL A 766 6.92 21.77 49.42
CA VAL A 766 5.85 22.76 49.73
C VAL A 766 6.06 24.25 49.42
N ARG A 767 5.17 24.80 48.56
CA ARG A 767 4.21 25.94 48.77
C ARG A 767 3.49 26.18 47.43
N ALA A 768 2.17 26.02 47.23
CA ALA A 768 0.97 26.58 47.87
C ALA A 768 0.73 28.08 47.61
N TYR A 769 -0.25 28.36 46.73
CA TYR A 769 -1.31 29.41 46.72
C TYR A 769 -2.03 29.21 45.36
N GLY A 770 -3.34 29.06 45.18
CA GLY A 770 -4.58 29.44 45.88
C GLY A 770 -5.53 29.86 44.74
N ASP A 771 -6.49 29.02 44.33
CA ASP A 771 -7.88 28.91 44.81
C ASP A 771 -8.87 29.88 44.13
N ALA A 772 -10.13 29.42 44.06
CA ALA A 772 -11.36 29.94 43.44
C ALA A 772 -11.53 29.58 41.95
N GLY A 773 -12.49 28.76 41.51
CA GLY A 773 -13.75 28.34 42.13
C GLY A 773 -14.91 28.87 41.28
N ASP A 774 -15.63 28.00 40.59
CA ASP A 774 -17.08 27.86 40.77
C ASP A 774 -17.69 26.74 39.91
N THR A 775 -18.56 26.03 40.59
CA THR A 775 -19.34 24.83 40.24
C THR A 775 -20.56 25.15 39.36
N TYR A 776 -20.96 24.22 38.49
CA TYR A 776 -22.36 23.78 38.38
C TYR A 776 -22.44 22.32 37.90
N GLU A 777 -23.22 21.53 38.65
CA GLU A 777 -23.51 20.10 38.50
C GLU A 777 -24.81 19.88 37.70
N ARG A 778 -24.86 18.72 37.01
CA ARG A 778 -25.99 17.79 36.78
C ARG A 778 -27.09 18.06 35.74
N GLN A 779 -27.21 17.08 34.83
CA GLN A 779 -28.23 15.99 34.78
C GLN A 779 -28.84 15.72 33.39
N ALA A 780 -28.78 14.42 33.06
CA ALA A 780 -29.32 13.66 31.93
C ALA A 780 -30.79 13.92 31.53
N ASP A 781 -31.14 13.72 30.26
CA ASP A 781 -31.96 12.57 29.82
C ASP A 781 -32.17 12.48 28.29
N HIS A 782 -32.58 11.28 27.89
CA HIS A 782 -32.66 10.62 26.59
C HIS A 782 -33.60 11.17 25.48
N THR A 783 -33.37 10.63 24.27
CA THR A 783 -34.31 10.17 23.19
C THR A 783 -34.76 11.07 22.01
N ALA A 784 -34.40 10.58 20.81
CA ALA A 784 -35.22 10.28 19.61
C ALA A 784 -35.64 11.36 18.58
N ASP A 785 -35.51 10.93 17.31
CA ASP A 785 -36.24 11.28 16.07
C ASP A 785 -35.99 12.60 15.30
N ARG A 786 -35.39 12.42 14.10
CA ARG A 786 -35.67 12.94 12.72
C ARG A 786 -36.61 14.17 12.52
N PRO A 787 -36.62 14.90 11.36
CA PRO A 787 -35.80 14.86 10.14
C PRO A 787 -35.37 16.26 9.58
N ALA A 788 -34.83 16.27 8.36
CA ALA A 788 -34.39 17.43 7.58
C ALA A 788 -35.51 18.37 7.07
N ALA A 789 -35.24 19.69 7.03
CA ALA A 789 -35.50 20.62 5.91
C ALA A 789 -35.36 22.09 6.36
N ALA A 790 -34.52 22.89 5.67
CA ALA A 790 -34.88 24.21 5.14
C ALA A 790 -33.66 24.92 4.56
N ALA A 791 -33.74 25.25 3.28
CA ALA A 791 -32.84 26.16 2.58
C ALA A 791 -32.95 27.59 3.14
N ALA A 792 -31.82 28.30 3.23
CA ALA A 792 -31.80 29.75 3.36
C ALA A 792 -31.21 30.38 2.09
N VAL A 793 -32.10 31.03 1.34
CA VAL A 793 -31.82 32.02 0.30
C VAL A 793 -31.20 33.27 0.96
N GLY A 794 -30.28 33.91 0.25
CA GLY A 794 -29.34 34.87 0.82
C GLY A 794 -29.80 36.31 1.04
N ALA A 795 -28.83 37.09 1.54
CA ALA A 795 -28.62 38.54 1.47
C ALA A 795 -27.25 38.74 2.17
N GLY A 796 -26.25 39.46 1.68
CA GLY A 796 -26.31 40.81 1.15
C GLY A 796 -25.60 41.76 2.13
N GLY A 797 -24.31 42.03 1.90
CA GLY A 797 -23.66 43.34 2.10
C GLY A 797 -23.23 43.81 3.50
N GLN A 798 -22.09 44.52 3.48
CA GLN A 798 -21.47 45.39 4.51
C GLN A 798 -20.72 44.63 5.62
N ARG A 799 -19.41 44.78 5.85
CA ARG A 799 -18.47 45.89 5.65
C ARG A 799 -17.05 45.34 5.56
#